data_AF-A0AAD0E7G3-F1
#
_entry.id   AF-A0AAD0E7G3-F1
#
_cell.length_a   1.000
_cell.length_b   1.000
_cell.length_c   1.000
_cell.angle_alpha   90.00
_cell.angle_beta   90.00
_cell.angle_gamma   90.00
#
_symmetry.space_group_name_H-M   'P 1'
#
loop_
_entity.id
_entity.type
_entity.pdbx_description
1 polymer ?
#
loop_
_entity_poly.entity_id
_entity_poly.type
_entity_poly.pdbx_seq_one_letter_code
_entity_poly.pdbx_strand_id
1 'polypeptide(L)'
;MRIKLIKTLLFFTFTAILTVGCKKEVEETPYFTLKDSIEVSREASFEFIEVQTNVSNWRIVVPTEAASWLTAVKEKGGFKIATVSNKGGERSATLQLIGERVTYNFLVTQLGIYPNPDSIENDLKLKIVTGSASSFQKGSEIEKVFDGNFKGGSDAEIYHSAWDNRASNYFPITIELALESAKDVDYMMYYPRTNSSNGHFKEVEIWVSTEKKYEYTKVKDVDFGGTGAVSRVNFGATIVGAKSFKLVVKSGQGNGAGFASAAEIEFYAKRTSNFDALSIFKDITCSELKEGITEQEIQSISNTFYKNIAMQIKNNQYQSEFRIHEYRAWADPNVIKAKNRMQYAYSNLDNPTGISVNEGEDLVVFVGETKGQKLQIKIMNLDKPGGDGFDQASYHPLYEGVNKIKAGSKGLIYLQYQTPNYATAPRIKIHFATGNVNGYYDKTKHTAVNDWNRLISAATNKYFDVIGEHAHLCYPTESYKAYATSKGKELIDIYDEIVRQTHIFAGTIGERAMTNRAYFQVMYHSYMYCTAYRTSYHESTMSTVCNPDVLKTGNNIWGVAHEIGHAHQVPPVFQWIGMTEVSVNMNPMNIQTAWNSPTRLEVESMQGEGGYNNRYEKAYNIGLIPDVPNCEIPDVFCRLIPFWQLNLYFSRVKNDPTFYARFYEKMRTIDLKPTLKDGEYQVDFTKIASEMAGMNLISFFEKWGFYKPVDKSIKDYATRQLTVTQEYVDQIRKEINVLGLPPITDKIEYICDSNWTYFRDQSSVIKGTATRRGTTVTTIGYKNVVAYEVYSNNDLIYATNKNSFDFKNTAATNVIVYAIAYDGTRTEVTF
;
A
#
# COMPACT_ATOMS: atom_id res chain seq x y z
N MET A 1 30.37 8.81 71.11
CA MET A 1 31.32 8.43 72.18
C MET A 1 31.73 9.71 72.91
N ARG A 2 31.14 9.95 74.09
CA ARG A 2 31.80 9.99 75.41
C ARG A 2 32.72 11.20 75.65
N ILE A 3 32.28 12.13 76.52
CA ILE A 3 32.73 12.35 77.92
C ILE A 3 33.89 13.37 78.01
N LYS A 4 33.62 14.55 78.60
CA LYS A 4 34.03 14.89 79.97
C LYS A 4 33.28 16.13 80.48
N LEU A 5 32.82 15.98 81.73
CA LEU A 5 32.10 16.89 82.61
C LEU A 5 33.10 17.81 83.35
N ILE A 6 32.72 19.04 83.70
CA ILE A 6 32.59 19.53 85.09
C ILE A 6 32.20 21.03 85.13
N LYS A 7 31.49 21.33 86.24
CA LYS A 7 30.69 22.49 86.64
C LYS A 7 31.46 23.77 87.01
N THR A 8 30.90 24.90 86.56
CA THR A 8 30.26 25.99 87.35
C THR A 8 31.04 26.78 88.44
N LEU A 9 31.01 28.11 88.23
CA LEU A 9 31.06 29.28 89.16
C LEU A 9 32.40 29.72 89.78
N LEU A 10 32.85 30.94 89.47
CA LEU A 10 32.76 32.09 90.39
C LEU A 10 33.03 33.42 89.68
N PHE A 11 32.24 34.42 90.04
CA PHE A 11 32.30 35.82 89.61
C PHE A 11 33.38 36.57 90.40
N PHE A 12 34.22 37.36 89.73
CA PHE A 12 34.86 38.54 90.33
C PHE A 12 35.07 39.61 89.25
N THR A 13 34.43 40.75 89.47
CA THR A 13 34.52 42.01 88.70
C THR A 13 35.89 42.65 88.85
N PHE A 14 36.47 43.15 87.76
CA PHE A 14 37.34 44.34 87.80
C PHE A 14 37.31 45.11 86.47
N THR A 15 37.55 46.40 86.61
CA THR A 15 36.98 47.50 85.83
C THR A 15 37.93 47.97 84.72
N ALA A 16 37.32 48.42 83.62
CA ALA A 16 37.73 49.39 82.58
C ALA A 16 39.23 49.68 82.32
N ILE A 17 39.62 49.70 81.03
CA ILE A 17 39.84 50.95 80.24
C ILE A 17 40.13 50.59 78.76
N LEU A 18 39.47 51.37 77.90
CA LEU A 18 39.64 51.65 76.47
C LEU A 18 40.86 51.08 75.71
N THR A 19 40.57 50.48 74.55
CA THR A 19 40.99 51.02 73.24
C THR A 19 40.08 50.47 72.13
N VAL A 20 39.47 51.39 71.39
CA VAL A 20 38.63 51.13 70.21
C VAL A 20 39.57 50.91 69.03
N GLY A 21 39.69 49.67 68.56
CA GLY A 21 40.25 49.33 67.27
C GLY A 21 39.11 48.98 66.30
N CYS A 22 38.81 49.86 65.35
CA CYS A 22 37.91 49.57 64.23
C CYS A 22 38.49 48.42 63.39
N LYS A 23 37.91 47.22 63.49
CA LYS A 23 37.92 46.26 62.38
C LYS A 23 36.78 46.63 61.44
N LYS A 24 37.10 47.17 60.26
CA LYS A 24 36.16 47.12 59.12
C LYS A 24 35.99 45.63 58.79
N GLU A 25 34.81 45.09 59.04
CA GLU A 25 34.36 43.90 58.29
C GLU A 25 34.36 44.30 56.81
N VAL A 26 35.14 43.58 56.00
CA VAL A 26 35.01 43.67 54.56
C VAL A 26 33.72 42.92 54.24
N GLU A 27 32.63 43.64 53.96
CA GLU A 27 31.45 43.04 53.33
C GLU A 27 31.92 42.41 52.00
N GLU A 28 31.88 41.08 51.91
CA GLU A 28 32.08 40.41 50.63
C GLU A 28 30.98 40.85 49.67
N THR A 29 31.36 41.28 48.46
CA THR A 29 30.38 41.69 47.45
C THR A 29 29.41 40.55 47.14
N PRO A 30 28.09 40.78 47.14
CA PRO A 30 27.09 39.79 46.77
C PRO A 30 27.36 39.16 45.39
N TYR A 31 27.40 37.84 45.31
CA TYR A 31 27.64 37.12 44.04
C TYR A 31 26.73 35.90 43.86
N PHE A 32 26.54 35.51 42.60
CA PHE A 32 26.02 34.22 42.18
C PHE A 32 27.01 33.59 41.21
N THR A 33 27.27 32.30 41.34
CA THR A 33 28.09 31.51 40.42
C THR A 33 27.33 30.25 40.01
N LEU A 34 27.06 30.14 38.72
CA LEU A 34 26.49 28.99 38.03
C LEU A 34 26.88 29.04 36.54
N LYS A 35 26.41 28.10 35.71
CA LYS A 35 26.61 28.18 34.26
C LYS A 35 25.76 29.30 33.66
N ASP A 36 26.34 30.10 32.77
CA ASP A 36 25.62 31.16 32.03
C ASP A 36 24.53 30.60 31.11
N SER A 37 24.63 29.33 30.73
CA SER A 37 23.60 28.61 29.98
C SER A 37 23.39 27.19 30.50
N ILE A 38 22.13 26.79 30.56
CA ILE A 38 21.66 25.47 31.00
C ILE A 38 20.79 24.88 29.88
N GLU A 39 21.22 23.76 29.30
CA GLU A 39 20.38 23.00 28.37
C GLU A 39 19.61 21.94 29.16
N VAL A 40 18.28 21.98 29.10
CA VAL A 40 17.40 21.06 29.84
C VAL A 40 16.84 19.97 28.92
N SER A 41 16.42 18.85 29.52
CA SER A 41 15.78 17.73 28.80
C SER A 41 14.65 18.23 27.90
N ARG A 42 14.56 17.64 26.70
CA ARG A 42 13.52 17.93 25.71
C ARG A 42 12.16 17.34 26.10
N GLU A 43 12.19 16.22 26.82
CA GLU A 43 11.01 15.64 27.43
C GLU A 43 10.71 16.33 28.75
N ALA A 44 9.46 16.21 29.21
CA ALA A 44 9.07 16.69 30.52
C ALA A 44 10.00 16.13 31.59
N SER A 45 10.66 17.02 32.33
CA SER A 45 11.69 16.66 33.29
C SER A 45 11.72 17.63 34.47
N PHE A 46 12.47 17.24 35.48
CA PHE A 46 12.91 18.13 36.53
C PHE A 46 14.40 17.93 36.79
N GLU A 47 15.10 19.02 37.07
CA GLU A 47 16.54 19.02 37.33
C GLU A 47 16.87 20.01 38.46
N PHE A 48 17.80 19.63 39.34
CA PHE A 48 18.29 20.52 40.39
C PHE A 48 19.58 21.19 39.93
N ILE A 49 19.63 22.52 40.03
CA ILE A 49 20.77 23.34 39.68
C ILE A 49 21.38 23.93 40.95
N GLU A 50 22.62 23.57 41.22
CA GLU A 50 23.40 24.14 42.33
C GLU A 50 23.78 25.59 42.02
N VAL A 51 23.67 26.45 43.04
CA VAL A 51 24.05 27.87 42.96
C VAL A 51 25.02 28.17 44.08
N GLN A 52 26.25 28.57 43.73
CA GLN A 52 27.20 29.07 44.72
C GLN A 52 26.96 30.57 44.93
N THR A 53 26.71 30.98 46.16
CA THR A 53 26.38 32.37 46.50
C THR A 53 26.64 32.65 47.97
N ASN A 54 27.07 33.88 48.29
CA ASN A 54 27.09 34.43 49.65
C ASN A 54 25.78 35.16 50.03
N VAL A 55 24.80 35.21 49.12
CA VAL A 55 23.50 35.87 49.33
C VAL A 55 22.52 34.91 49.99
N SER A 56 22.02 35.24 51.17
CA SER A 56 21.07 34.40 51.91
C SER A 56 19.63 34.53 51.38
N ASN A 57 19.22 35.77 51.09
CA ASN A 57 17.88 36.11 50.64
C ASN A 57 17.85 36.46 49.15
N TRP A 58 17.64 35.44 48.33
CA TRP A 58 17.44 35.57 46.88
C TRP A 58 16.20 34.81 46.40
N ARG A 59 15.71 35.19 45.22
CA ARG A 59 14.62 34.53 44.49
C ARG A 59 15.02 34.28 43.03
N ILE A 60 14.39 33.28 42.43
CA ILE A 60 14.46 33.03 40.99
C ILE A 60 13.23 33.60 40.30
N VAL A 61 13.42 34.24 39.15
CA VAL A 61 12.35 34.80 38.33
C VAL A 61 12.36 34.09 36.98
N VAL A 62 11.22 33.48 36.65
CA VAL A 62 10.94 32.92 35.33
C VAL A 62 10.14 33.96 34.54
N PRO A 63 10.56 34.32 33.31
CA PRO A 63 9.86 35.31 32.53
C PRO A 63 8.49 34.78 32.06
N THR A 64 7.50 35.66 31.92
CA THR A 64 6.09 35.30 31.68
C THR A 64 5.91 34.46 30.41
N GLU A 65 6.66 34.74 29.36
CA GLU A 65 6.68 34.01 28.10
C GLU A 65 7.13 32.55 28.24
N ALA A 66 7.88 32.22 29.31
CA ALA A 66 8.36 30.87 29.58
C ALA A 66 7.47 30.09 30.57
N ALA A 67 6.56 30.76 31.27
CA ALA A 67 5.75 30.15 32.34
C ALA A 67 4.84 29.00 31.87
N SER A 68 4.52 28.93 30.57
CA SER A 68 3.73 27.85 29.97
C SER A 68 4.51 26.53 29.87
N TRP A 69 5.84 26.57 29.94
CA TRP A 69 6.67 25.39 29.68
C TRP A 69 7.84 25.19 30.63
N LEU A 70 8.22 26.22 31.39
CA LEU A 70 9.30 26.20 32.36
C LEU A 70 8.79 26.74 33.69
N THR A 71 9.13 26.05 34.77
CA THR A 71 8.99 26.54 36.14
C THR A 71 10.32 26.39 36.87
N ALA A 72 10.60 27.29 37.81
CA ALA A 72 11.80 27.20 38.64
C ALA A 72 11.46 27.57 40.08
N VAL A 73 11.86 26.74 41.03
CA VAL A 73 11.56 26.89 42.46
C VAL A 73 12.85 26.85 43.26
N LYS A 74 13.08 27.86 44.11
CA LYS A 74 14.25 27.89 45.01
C LYS A 74 14.19 26.74 46.01
N GLU A 75 15.30 26.06 46.20
CA GLU A 75 15.49 24.98 47.17
C GLU A 75 16.81 25.18 47.95
N LYS A 76 17.09 24.33 48.95
CA LYS A 76 18.32 24.46 49.74
C LYS A 76 19.54 24.17 48.86
N GLY A 77 20.43 25.16 48.72
CA GLY A 77 21.67 25.06 47.93
C GLY A 77 21.52 25.38 46.44
N GLY A 78 20.33 25.79 45.98
CA GLY A 78 20.09 26.03 44.55
C GLY A 78 18.61 26.21 44.19
N PHE A 79 18.22 25.73 43.02
CA PHE A 79 16.83 25.72 42.57
C PHE A 79 16.52 24.49 41.72
N LYS A 80 15.26 24.11 41.68
CA LYS A 80 14.72 23.05 40.84
C LYS A 80 14.04 23.66 39.62
N ILE A 81 14.49 23.31 38.42
CA ILE A 81 13.77 23.57 37.17
C ILE A 81 12.85 22.39 36.90
N ALA A 82 11.62 22.66 36.46
CA ALA A 82 10.77 21.66 35.83
C ALA A 82 10.27 22.17 34.47
N THR A 83 10.31 21.30 33.46
CA THR A 83 9.88 21.61 32.10
C THR A 83 8.84 20.63 31.59
N VAL A 84 8.05 21.06 30.59
CA VAL A 84 7.18 20.18 29.81
C VAL A 84 7.89 19.73 28.52
N SER A 85 7.44 18.64 27.89
CA SER A 85 8.00 18.16 26.63
C SER A 85 7.92 19.22 25.53
N ASN A 86 9.03 19.45 24.81
CA ASN A 86 9.11 20.37 23.67
C ASN A 86 8.98 19.61 22.34
N LYS A 87 7.78 19.55 21.77
CA LYS A 87 7.54 18.91 20.46
C LYS A 87 7.87 19.83 19.25
N GLY A 88 8.15 21.11 19.49
CA GLY A 88 8.44 22.12 18.47
C GLY A 88 9.94 22.28 18.21
N GLY A 89 10.36 23.44 17.68
CA GLY A 89 11.77 23.80 17.55
C GLY A 89 12.44 24.13 18.87
N GLU A 90 13.73 24.51 18.84
CA GLU A 90 14.43 25.02 20.04
C GLU A 90 13.66 26.21 20.66
N ARG A 91 13.57 26.22 22.00
CA ARG A 91 13.05 27.36 22.77
C ARG A 91 14.02 27.70 23.88
N SER A 92 14.04 28.96 24.27
CA SER A 92 14.91 29.44 25.33
C SER A 92 14.26 30.54 26.16
N ALA A 93 14.69 30.68 27.40
CA ALA A 93 14.26 31.74 28.31
C ALA A 93 15.44 32.23 29.16
N THR A 94 15.57 33.54 29.32
CA THR A 94 16.55 34.12 30.25
C THR A 94 15.94 34.21 31.63
N LEU A 95 16.47 33.44 32.58
CA LEU A 95 16.05 33.46 33.98
C LEU A 95 16.94 34.40 34.79
N GLN A 96 16.40 34.91 35.89
CA GLN A 96 17.12 35.82 36.78
C GLN A 96 17.19 35.27 38.20
N LEU A 97 18.39 35.27 38.78
CA LEU A 97 18.58 35.20 40.22
C LEU A 97 18.69 36.62 40.75
N ILE A 98 17.79 37.00 41.65
CA ILE A 98 17.74 38.35 42.25
C ILE A 98 17.92 38.21 43.76
N GLY A 99 18.96 38.82 44.30
CA GLY A 99 19.22 38.87 45.73
C GLY A 99 20.04 40.10 46.10
N GLU A 100 19.67 40.75 47.20
CA GLU A 100 20.27 42.01 47.66
C GLU A 100 20.42 43.06 46.54
N ARG A 101 21.65 43.36 46.09
CA ARG A 101 21.97 44.32 45.01
C ARG A 101 22.55 43.67 43.74
N VAL A 102 22.50 42.34 43.63
CA VAL A 102 23.02 41.59 42.48
C VAL A 102 21.88 40.89 41.73
N THR A 103 21.92 41.00 40.41
CA THR A 103 21.07 40.23 39.49
C THR A 103 21.97 39.43 38.57
N TYR A 104 21.75 38.12 38.52
CA TYR A 104 22.48 37.23 37.62
C TYR A 104 21.51 36.65 36.60
N ASN A 105 21.80 36.88 35.32
CA ASN A 105 21.00 36.39 34.20
C ASN A 105 21.67 35.14 33.63
N PHE A 106 20.88 34.11 33.36
CA PHE A 106 21.36 32.90 32.68
C PHE A 106 20.31 32.38 31.72
N LEU A 107 20.76 31.75 30.64
CA LEU A 107 19.90 31.23 29.58
C LEU A 107 19.52 29.78 29.89
N VAL A 108 18.23 29.47 29.89
CA VAL A 108 17.76 28.09 29.85
C VAL A 108 17.27 27.78 28.45
N THR A 109 17.85 26.75 27.81
CA THR A 109 17.49 26.32 26.45
C THR A 109 16.94 24.91 26.49
N GLN A 110 15.88 24.65 25.73
CA GLN A 110 15.29 23.33 25.56
C GLN A 110 15.13 23.02 24.07
N LEU A 111 15.88 22.04 23.58
CA LEU A 111 15.76 21.58 22.20
C LEU A 111 14.40 20.90 21.94
N GLY A 112 13.97 20.93 20.68
CA GLY A 112 12.81 20.18 20.20
C GLY A 112 13.02 18.68 20.16
N ILE A 113 11.98 17.88 20.41
CA ILE A 113 11.98 16.43 20.18
C ILE A 113 12.22 16.13 18.70
N TYR A 114 11.79 17.01 17.78
CA TYR A 114 12.05 16.87 16.35
C TYR A 114 12.99 17.97 15.86
N PRO A 115 13.88 17.67 14.90
CA PRO A 115 14.81 18.66 14.36
C PRO A 115 14.04 19.68 13.51
N ASN A 116 14.40 20.97 13.61
CA ASN A 116 13.71 22.05 12.91
C ASN A 116 14.16 22.16 11.42
N PRO A 117 13.32 21.81 10.44
CA PRO A 117 13.70 21.80 9.02
C PRO A 117 14.10 23.18 8.46
N ASP A 118 13.77 24.28 9.14
CA ASP A 118 14.16 25.64 8.71
C ASP A 118 15.68 25.86 8.72
N SER A 119 16.42 25.08 9.53
CA SER A 119 17.89 25.13 9.56
C SER A 119 18.54 24.39 8.38
N ILE A 120 17.74 23.75 7.52
CA ILE A 120 18.18 23.22 6.23
C ILE A 120 17.77 24.22 5.15
N GLU A 121 18.76 24.88 4.56
CA GLU A 121 18.53 25.83 3.47
C GLU A 121 18.05 25.12 2.20
N ASN A 122 17.21 25.81 1.42
CA ASN A 122 16.85 25.34 0.09
C ASN A 122 18.03 25.55 -0.87
N ASP A 123 18.16 24.63 -1.82
CA ASP A 123 19.09 24.80 -2.94
C ASP A 123 18.75 26.06 -3.75
N LEU A 124 19.77 26.71 -4.31
CA LEU A 124 19.62 27.97 -5.03
C LEU A 124 19.15 27.72 -6.47
N LYS A 125 17.88 28.02 -6.77
CA LYS A 125 17.38 28.09 -8.16
C LYS A 125 18.14 29.19 -8.90
N LEU A 126 18.75 28.82 -10.02
CA LEU A 126 19.47 29.74 -10.90
C LEU A 126 18.51 30.28 -11.96
N LYS A 127 18.52 31.60 -12.15
CA LYS A 127 17.63 32.28 -13.08
C LYS A 127 18.11 32.10 -14.51
N ILE A 128 17.23 31.57 -15.36
CA ILE A 128 17.37 31.57 -16.82
C ILE A 128 16.82 32.92 -17.33
N VAL A 129 17.53 33.57 -18.24
CA VAL A 129 17.14 34.89 -18.78
C VAL A 129 16.76 34.87 -20.23
N THR A 130 17.30 33.93 -21.01
CA THR A 130 17.01 33.77 -22.43
C THR A 130 17.15 32.31 -22.83
N GLY A 131 16.46 31.92 -23.90
CA GLY A 131 16.62 30.62 -24.50
C GLY A 131 16.34 30.63 -26.00
N SER A 132 16.67 29.54 -26.67
CA SER A 132 16.31 29.29 -28.06
C SER A 132 16.01 27.80 -28.28
N ALA A 133 15.20 27.49 -29.29
CA ALA A 133 14.94 26.13 -29.71
C ALA A 133 15.05 26.01 -31.23
N SER A 134 15.62 24.91 -31.73
CA SER A 134 15.74 24.67 -33.17
C SER A 134 14.41 24.35 -33.86
N SER A 135 13.37 24.04 -33.09
CA SER A 135 12.01 23.79 -33.54
C SER A 135 11.04 24.23 -32.44
N PHE A 136 9.95 24.89 -32.81
CA PHE A 136 8.89 25.26 -31.88
C PHE A 136 7.55 25.36 -32.61
N GLN A 137 6.48 25.14 -31.87
CA GLN A 137 5.12 25.39 -32.31
C GLN A 137 4.74 26.84 -31.97
N LYS A 138 4.12 27.54 -32.93
CA LYS A 138 3.63 28.91 -32.71
C LYS A 138 2.61 28.92 -31.55
N GLY A 139 2.87 29.76 -30.54
CA GLY A 139 2.13 29.85 -29.28
C GLY A 139 2.72 29.01 -28.12
N SER A 140 3.76 28.22 -28.39
CA SER A 140 4.44 27.31 -27.46
C SER A 140 5.95 27.52 -27.52
N GLU A 141 6.37 28.78 -27.54
CA GLU A 141 7.76 29.20 -27.69
C GLU A 141 8.63 28.80 -26.48
N ILE A 142 9.95 28.97 -26.61
CA ILE A 142 10.91 28.45 -25.63
C ILE A 142 10.82 29.16 -24.27
N GLU A 143 10.35 30.40 -24.23
CA GLU A 143 10.20 31.19 -23.00
C GLU A 143 9.29 30.50 -21.97
N LYS A 144 8.43 29.59 -22.43
CA LYS A 144 7.55 28.79 -21.58
C LYS A 144 8.30 27.82 -20.68
N VAL A 145 9.53 27.40 -21.00
CA VAL A 145 10.28 26.46 -20.12
C VAL A 145 10.91 27.14 -18.92
N PHE A 146 10.81 28.46 -18.79
CA PHE A 146 11.38 29.21 -17.66
C PHE A 146 10.47 30.37 -17.23
N ASP A 147 9.15 30.23 -17.41
CA ASP A 147 8.15 31.22 -17.00
C ASP A 147 7.60 30.96 -15.58
N GLY A 148 7.98 29.84 -14.95
CA GLY A 148 7.53 29.43 -13.62
C GLY A 148 6.19 28.69 -13.60
N ASN A 149 5.66 28.29 -14.76
CA ASN A 149 4.42 27.54 -14.87
C ASN A 149 4.64 26.03 -14.99
N PHE A 150 4.60 25.35 -13.84
CA PHE A 150 4.78 23.90 -13.76
C PHE A 150 3.58 23.05 -14.22
N LYS A 151 2.41 23.66 -14.50
CA LYS A 151 1.18 22.91 -14.78
C LYS A 151 1.12 22.40 -16.21
N GLY A 152 1.50 23.21 -17.19
CA GLY A 152 1.45 22.82 -18.61
C GLY A 152 0.10 22.21 -19.04
N GLY A 153 -1.01 22.85 -18.67
CA GLY A 153 -2.38 22.38 -18.90
C GLY A 153 -2.89 22.62 -20.31
N SER A 154 -2.17 23.40 -21.11
CA SER A 154 -2.40 23.65 -22.53
C SER A 154 -1.09 23.90 -23.27
N ASP A 155 -1.12 23.88 -24.60
CA ASP A 155 0.09 24.15 -25.40
C ASP A 155 0.58 25.61 -25.23
N ALA A 156 -0.29 26.54 -24.80
CA ALA A 156 0.08 27.93 -24.50
C ALA A 156 0.87 28.11 -23.18
N GLU A 157 0.95 27.05 -22.38
CA GLU A 157 1.58 27.02 -21.05
C GLU A 157 2.86 26.16 -21.04
N ILE A 158 3.31 25.67 -22.19
CA ILE A 158 4.48 24.81 -22.32
C ILE A 158 5.29 25.20 -23.54
N TYR A 159 6.55 24.80 -23.57
CA TYR A 159 7.27 24.67 -24.82
C TYR A 159 6.82 23.41 -25.54
N HIS A 160 6.64 23.52 -26.85
CA HIS A 160 6.36 22.40 -27.71
C HIS A 160 7.10 22.56 -29.04
N SER A 161 7.72 21.50 -29.53
CA SER A 161 8.32 21.48 -30.88
C SER A 161 7.25 21.58 -31.98
N ALA A 162 7.63 21.88 -33.22
CA ALA A 162 6.66 22.03 -34.31
C ALA A 162 5.78 20.78 -34.49
N TRP A 163 4.48 20.98 -34.74
CA TRP A 163 3.52 19.88 -34.97
C TRP A 163 3.83 19.04 -36.22
N ASP A 164 4.50 19.63 -37.22
CA ASP A 164 4.96 18.87 -38.38
C ASP A 164 6.28 18.17 -38.06
N ASN A 165 6.19 16.88 -37.71
CA ASN A 165 7.32 16.02 -37.37
C ASN A 165 7.63 14.97 -38.44
N ARG A 166 7.28 15.23 -39.70
CA ARG A 166 7.44 14.26 -40.80
C ARG A 166 8.82 14.28 -41.45
N ALA A 167 9.59 15.35 -41.26
CA ALA A 167 10.91 15.48 -41.84
C ALA A 167 11.87 14.42 -41.28
N SER A 168 12.67 13.80 -42.15
CA SER A 168 13.64 12.76 -41.74
C SER A 168 14.72 13.27 -40.79
N ASN A 169 14.94 14.58 -40.74
CA ASN A 169 15.88 15.28 -39.86
C ASN A 169 15.16 16.10 -38.77
N TYR A 170 13.92 15.74 -38.41
CA TYR A 170 13.15 16.46 -37.38
C TYR A 170 13.87 16.46 -36.02
N PHE A 171 14.38 15.29 -35.61
CA PHE A 171 15.31 15.17 -34.49
C PHE A 171 16.77 15.15 -34.98
N PRO A 172 17.73 15.63 -34.18
CA PRO A 172 17.56 16.12 -32.81
C PRO A 172 17.02 17.56 -32.74
N ILE A 173 16.28 17.86 -31.68
CA ILE A 173 15.85 19.22 -31.35
C ILE A 173 16.81 19.78 -30.31
N THR A 174 17.36 20.96 -30.61
CA THR A 174 18.30 21.64 -29.73
C THR A 174 17.59 22.73 -28.97
N ILE A 175 17.71 22.72 -27.64
CA ILE A 175 17.23 23.77 -26.74
C ILE A 175 18.45 24.38 -26.05
N GLU A 176 18.63 25.68 -26.16
CA GLU A 176 19.69 26.42 -25.46
C GLU A 176 19.08 27.34 -24.41
N LEU A 177 19.63 27.33 -23.20
CA LEU A 177 19.16 28.11 -22.05
C LEU A 177 20.34 28.84 -21.42
N ALA A 178 20.27 30.17 -21.33
CA ALA A 178 21.32 31.00 -20.74
C ALA A 178 20.94 31.47 -19.33
N LEU A 179 21.87 31.32 -18.40
CA LEU A 179 21.73 31.82 -17.03
C LEU A 179 21.97 33.34 -16.98
N GLU A 180 21.38 34.01 -15.99
CA GLU A 180 21.55 35.45 -15.76
C GLU A 180 23.01 35.87 -15.57
N SER A 181 23.77 35.01 -14.86
CA SER A 181 25.20 35.17 -14.66
C SER A 181 25.83 33.79 -14.54
N ALA A 182 27.14 33.71 -14.73
CA ALA A 182 27.82 32.46 -14.54
C ALA A 182 27.77 32.02 -13.07
N LYS A 183 27.39 30.76 -12.86
CA LYS A 183 27.24 30.19 -11.53
C LYS A 183 27.63 28.72 -11.52
N ASP A 184 27.99 28.25 -10.34
CA ASP A 184 28.20 26.83 -10.11
C ASP A 184 26.85 26.10 -10.17
N VAL A 185 26.80 24.92 -10.80
CA VAL A 185 25.56 24.16 -11.00
C VAL A 185 25.77 22.70 -10.68
N ASP A 186 24.87 22.13 -9.89
CA ASP A 186 24.95 20.75 -9.41
C ASP A 186 23.94 19.82 -10.09
N TYR A 187 22.75 20.35 -10.41
CA TYR A 187 21.71 19.57 -11.07
C TYR A 187 20.73 20.41 -11.89
N MET A 188 20.02 19.71 -12.78
CA MET A 188 18.91 20.23 -13.57
C MET A 188 17.61 19.53 -13.16
N MET A 189 16.49 20.24 -13.17
CA MET A 189 15.14 19.69 -13.07
C MET A 189 14.43 19.77 -14.42
N TYR A 190 13.75 18.70 -14.82
CA TYR A 190 12.87 18.64 -15.98
C TYR A 190 11.43 18.38 -15.50
N TYR A 191 10.52 19.26 -15.88
CA TYR A 191 9.09 19.14 -15.62
C TYR A 191 8.35 18.89 -16.95
N PRO A 192 7.86 17.66 -17.17
CA PRO A 192 7.01 17.36 -18.32
C PRO A 192 5.65 18.07 -18.22
N ARG A 193 4.96 18.25 -19.36
CA ARG A 193 3.55 18.68 -19.36
C ARG A 193 2.67 17.69 -18.58
N THR A 194 1.65 18.16 -17.86
CA THR A 194 0.83 17.29 -16.98
C THR A 194 -0.45 16.74 -17.64
N ASN A 195 -0.93 17.36 -18.72
CA ASN A 195 -2.22 17.03 -19.35
C ASN A 195 -2.15 15.92 -20.43
N SER A 196 -0.96 15.50 -20.85
CA SER A 196 -0.74 14.51 -21.92
C SER A 196 0.68 13.98 -21.87
N SER A 197 0.94 12.82 -22.50
CA SER A 197 2.29 12.30 -22.70
C SER A 197 3.01 12.87 -23.91
N ASN A 198 2.30 13.60 -24.79
CA ASN A 198 2.85 14.08 -26.05
C ASN A 198 4.08 14.98 -25.82
N GLY A 199 5.20 14.65 -26.47
CA GLY A 199 6.45 15.39 -26.37
C GLY A 199 7.25 15.16 -25.09
N HIS A 200 6.86 14.25 -24.19
CA HIS A 200 7.71 13.90 -23.04
C HIS A 200 9.07 13.40 -23.53
N PHE A 201 10.15 13.99 -23.02
CA PHE A 201 11.50 13.66 -23.45
C PHE A 201 11.82 12.19 -23.19
N LYS A 202 12.57 11.57 -24.10
CA LYS A 202 13.21 10.27 -23.91
C LYS A 202 14.71 10.51 -23.82
N GLU A 203 15.45 10.27 -24.90
CA GLU A 203 16.90 10.39 -24.93
C GLU A 203 17.32 11.85 -25.16
N VAL A 204 18.15 12.39 -24.26
CA VAL A 204 18.63 13.77 -24.29
C VAL A 204 20.12 13.81 -23.96
N GLU A 205 20.90 14.56 -24.74
CA GLU A 205 22.25 14.94 -24.32
C GLU A 205 22.23 16.33 -23.69
N ILE A 206 22.94 16.50 -22.59
CA ILE A 206 23.08 17.79 -21.90
C ILE A 206 24.51 18.25 -22.05
N TRP A 207 24.67 19.46 -22.57
CA TRP A 207 25.92 20.14 -22.83
C TRP A 207 25.96 21.46 -22.06
N VAL A 208 27.17 21.93 -21.72
CA VAL A 208 27.35 23.19 -20.99
C VAL A 208 28.48 24.02 -21.57
N SER A 209 28.30 25.33 -21.55
CA SER A 209 29.33 26.36 -21.76
C SER A 209 29.57 27.09 -20.44
N THR A 210 30.83 27.40 -20.15
CA THR A 210 31.26 28.01 -18.87
C THR A 210 32.05 29.29 -19.12
N GLU A 211 32.35 30.05 -18.08
CA GLU A 211 33.22 31.24 -18.18
C GLU A 211 34.62 30.90 -18.69
N LYS A 212 35.14 29.73 -18.31
CA LYS A 212 36.48 29.27 -18.71
C LYS A 212 36.49 28.60 -20.08
N LYS A 213 35.34 28.09 -20.54
CA LYS A 213 35.22 27.38 -21.82
C LYS A 213 33.88 27.71 -22.48
N TYR A 214 33.93 28.62 -23.46
CA TYR A 214 32.74 29.10 -24.17
C TYR A 214 32.14 28.07 -25.14
N GLU A 215 32.93 27.11 -25.63
CA GLU A 215 32.44 26.00 -26.45
C GLU A 215 31.68 24.99 -25.60
N TYR A 216 30.52 24.57 -26.10
CA TYR A 216 29.71 23.54 -25.44
C TYR A 216 30.46 22.22 -25.31
N THR A 217 30.52 21.70 -24.09
CA THR A 217 31.04 20.36 -23.78
C THR A 217 29.94 19.46 -23.25
N LYS A 218 29.96 18.18 -23.65
CA LYS A 218 28.95 17.23 -23.22
C LYS A 218 29.17 16.90 -21.75
N VAL A 219 28.11 17.05 -20.96
CA VAL A 219 28.12 16.73 -19.53
C VAL A 219 27.51 15.36 -19.31
N LYS A 220 26.39 15.04 -19.96
CA LYS A 220 25.62 13.83 -19.63
C LYS A 220 24.69 13.39 -20.76
N ASP A 221 24.49 12.08 -20.87
CA ASP A 221 23.36 11.48 -21.58
C ASP A 221 22.29 11.07 -20.57
N VAL A 222 21.03 11.35 -20.87
CA VAL A 222 19.90 11.03 -20.00
C VAL A 222 18.78 10.41 -20.83
N ASP A 223 18.20 9.33 -20.33
CA ASP A 223 16.92 8.83 -20.81
C ASP A 223 15.83 9.10 -19.77
N PHE A 224 14.93 10.02 -20.11
CA PHE A 224 13.76 10.38 -19.31
C PHE A 224 12.60 9.39 -19.49
N GLY A 225 12.72 8.44 -20.42
CA GLY A 225 11.78 7.35 -20.65
C GLY A 225 10.43 7.77 -21.22
N GLY A 226 10.25 9.06 -21.57
CA GLY A 226 8.98 9.58 -22.03
C GLY A 226 7.90 9.52 -20.94
N THR A 227 8.28 9.75 -19.69
CA THR A 227 7.38 9.68 -18.52
C THR A 227 6.89 11.06 -18.12
N GLY A 228 5.70 11.11 -17.51
CA GLY A 228 5.14 12.35 -16.93
C GLY A 228 5.69 12.72 -15.56
N ALA A 229 6.77 12.06 -15.11
CA ALA A 229 7.36 12.29 -13.81
C ALA A 229 8.42 13.40 -13.84
N VAL A 230 8.36 14.29 -12.84
CA VAL A 230 9.41 15.30 -12.62
C VAL A 230 10.74 14.58 -12.39
N SER A 231 11.78 15.03 -13.10
CA SER A 231 13.07 14.33 -13.12
C SER A 231 14.23 15.28 -12.81
N ARG A 232 15.07 14.91 -11.84
CA ARG A 232 16.35 15.58 -11.59
C ARG A 232 17.49 14.87 -12.31
N VAL A 233 18.32 15.65 -12.97
CA VAL A 233 19.60 15.21 -13.53
C VAL A 233 20.73 15.74 -12.66
N ASN A 234 21.31 14.86 -11.84
CA ASN A 234 22.56 15.17 -11.12
C ASN A 234 23.74 15.14 -12.08
N PHE A 235 24.58 16.18 -12.07
CA PHE A 235 25.81 16.22 -12.89
C PHE A 235 26.98 15.43 -12.28
N GLY A 236 26.85 15.02 -11.01
CA GLY A 236 27.87 14.25 -10.28
C GLY A 236 28.93 15.14 -9.66
N ALA A 237 29.67 15.87 -10.50
CA ALA A 237 30.55 16.96 -10.07
C ALA A 237 29.88 18.31 -10.33
N THR A 238 30.10 19.27 -9.42
CA THR A 238 29.67 20.65 -9.61
C THR A 238 30.28 21.23 -10.87
N ILE A 239 29.43 21.72 -11.78
CA ILE A 239 29.87 22.43 -12.97
C ILE A 239 30.24 23.85 -12.55
N VAL A 240 31.53 24.16 -12.55
CA VAL A 240 32.02 25.47 -12.10
C VAL A 240 31.78 26.55 -13.16
N GLY A 241 31.15 27.65 -12.77
CA GLY A 241 30.95 28.84 -13.61
C GLY A 241 30.19 28.58 -14.91
N ALA A 242 29.12 27.78 -14.88
CA ALA A 242 28.26 27.54 -16.03
C ALA A 242 27.54 28.82 -16.47
N LYS A 243 27.53 29.08 -17.78
CA LYS A 243 26.86 30.23 -18.41
C LYS A 243 25.58 29.85 -19.11
N SER A 244 25.61 28.75 -19.85
CA SER A 244 24.47 28.28 -20.62
C SER A 244 24.50 26.77 -20.79
N PHE A 245 23.32 26.19 -20.93
CA PHE A 245 23.11 24.78 -21.19
C PHE A 245 22.52 24.58 -22.57
N LYS A 246 22.86 23.45 -23.19
CA LYS A 246 22.29 23.02 -24.45
C LYS A 246 21.80 21.58 -24.30
N LEU A 247 20.51 21.39 -24.49
CA LEU A 247 19.84 20.09 -24.46
C LEU A 247 19.62 19.65 -25.91
N VAL A 248 20.21 18.52 -26.29
CA VAL A 248 20.04 17.89 -27.59
C VAL A 248 19.05 16.74 -27.40
N VAL A 249 17.76 17.02 -27.60
CA VAL A 249 16.68 16.03 -27.49
C VAL A 249 16.70 15.16 -28.72
N LYS A 250 17.01 13.88 -28.57
CA LYS A 250 17.11 12.89 -29.66
C LYS A 250 15.79 12.21 -29.96
N SER A 251 14.94 12.05 -28.94
CA SER A 251 13.64 11.39 -29.06
C SER A 251 12.67 11.84 -27.97
N GLY A 252 11.38 11.70 -28.24
CA GLY A 252 10.31 11.97 -27.29
C GLY A 252 9.00 11.24 -27.63
N GLN A 253 8.01 11.32 -26.75
CA GLN A 253 6.70 10.69 -26.96
C GLN A 253 5.85 11.42 -28.00
N GLY A 254 4.92 10.70 -28.64
CA GLY A 254 4.01 11.24 -29.64
C GLY A 254 3.84 10.31 -30.84
N ASN A 255 2.98 10.70 -31.79
CA ASN A 255 2.84 10.01 -33.06
C ASN A 255 3.99 10.38 -34.03
N GLY A 256 4.10 9.66 -35.14
CA GLY A 256 5.15 9.92 -36.15
C GLY A 256 6.55 9.72 -35.56
N ALA A 257 7.42 10.71 -35.76
CA ALA A 257 8.77 10.71 -35.17
C ALA A 257 8.79 11.01 -33.65
N GLY A 258 7.66 11.46 -33.07
CA GLY A 258 7.57 11.99 -31.71
C GLY A 258 7.72 13.51 -31.66
N PHE A 259 7.69 14.09 -30.46
CA PHE A 259 7.84 15.53 -30.22
C PHE A 259 8.76 15.81 -29.02
N ALA A 260 9.11 17.07 -28.82
CA ALA A 260 9.82 17.56 -27.63
C ALA A 260 8.98 18.65 -26.96
N SER A 261 8.61 18.44 -25.70
CA SER A 261 7.87 19.40 -24.88
C SER A 261 8.39 19.45 -23.44
N ALA A 262 8.24 20.61 -22.82
CA ALA A 262 8.59 20.84 -21.42
C ALA A 262 7.67 21.92 -20.83
N ALA A 263 7.17 21.68 -19.63
CA ALA A 263 6.49 22.72 -18.86
C ALA A 263 7.50 23.68 -18.22
N GLU A 264 8.56 23.14 -17.61
CA GLU A 264 9.64 23.96 -17.02
C GLU A 264 10.96 23.17 -17.06
N ILE A 265 12.08 23.88 -17.18
CA ILE A 265 13.44 23.40 -16.96
C ILE A 265 14.14 24.36 -16.00
N GLU A 266 14.73 23.81 -14.94
CA GLU A 266 15.42 24.61 -13.92
C GLU A 266 16.83 24.10 -13.67
N PHE A 267 17.73 24.98 -13.23
CA PHE A 267 19.09 24.65 -12.81
C PHE A 267 19.31 25.12 -11.37
N TYR A 268 20.09 24.34 -10.62
CA TYR A 268 20.29 24.58 -9.20
C TYR A 268 21.76 24.46 -8.79
N ALA A 269 22.15 25.34 -7.88
CA ALA A 269 23.37 25.19 -7.08
C ALA A 269 22.98 24.67 -5.70
N LYS A 270 23.62 23.60 -5.24
CA LYS A 270 23.45 23.10 -3.88
C LYS A 270 23.94 24.13 -2.89
N ARG A 271 23.14 24.40 -1.86
CA ARG A 271 23.65 25.18 -0.72
C ARG A 271 24.31 24.22 0.26
N THR A 272 25.62 24.31 0.40
CA THR A 272 26.30 23.68 1.54
C THR A 272 25.86 24.42 2.79
N SER A 273 25.20 23.73 3.72
CA SER A 273 25.01 24.24 5.08
C SER A 273 26.35 24.74 5.62
N ASN A 274 26.34 25.75 6.49
CA ASN A 274 27.54 26.19 7.22
C ASN A 274 28.14 25.11 8.14
N PHE A 275 27.64 23.88 8.06
CA PHE A 275 28.07 22.71 8.80
C PHE A 275 28.27 21.53 7.84
N ASP A 276 29.45 20.90 7.90
CA ASP A 276 29.72 19.64 7.23
C ASP A 276 29.20 18.48 8.08
N ALA A 277 28.10 17.85 7.66
CA ALA A 277 27.52 16.71 8.36
C ALA A 277 28.50 15.53 8.49
N LEU A 278 29.40 15.34 7.51
CA LEU A 278 30.39 14.27 7.54
C LEU A 278 31.52 14.55 8.53
N SER A 279 31.57 15.71 9.20
CA SER A 279 32.47 15.92 10.32
C SER A 279 32.14 15.00 11.50
N ILE A 280 30.85 14.77 11.76
CA ILE A 280 30.35 14.02 12.94
C ILE A 280 29.63 12.71 12.60
N PHE A 281 28.97 12.61 11.45
CA PHE A 281 28.22 11.43 11.02
C PHE A 281 29.10 10.53 10.16
N LYS A 282 28.80 9.22 10.15
CA LYS A 282 29.56 8.25 9.35
C LYS A 282 29.35 8.42 7.85
N ASP A 283 28.16 8.82 7.44
CA ASP A 283 27.76 8.99 6.05
C ASP A 283 26.70 10.09 5.91
N ILE A 284 26.32 10.42 4.66
CA ILE A 284 25.39 11.51 4.35
C ILE A 284 23.95 11.23 4.83
N THR A 285 23.64 9.97 5.19
CA THR A 285 22.32 9.64 5.74
C THR A 285 22.13 10.20 7.15
N CYS A 286 23.21 10.61 7.82
CA CYS A 286 23.18 11.16 9.17
C CYS A 286 22.48 10.21 10.16
N SER A 287 22.55 8.90 9.93
CA SER A 287 21.87 7.88 10.72
C SER A 287 22.67 7.42 11.94
N GLU A 288 23.98 7.64 11.92
CA GLU A 288 24.94 7.16 12.93
C GLU A 288 26.09 8.15 13.12
N LEU A 289 26.47 8.38 14.37
CA LEU A 289 27.66 9.16 14.72
C LEU A 289 28.94 8.36 14.45
N LYS A 290 30.02 9.07 14.14
CA LYS A 290 31.37 8.51 14.19
C LYS A 290 31.73 8.09 15.61
N GLU A 291 32.65 7.14 15.71
CA GLU A 291 33.20 6.71 16.99
C GLU A 291 33.96 7.87 17.67
N GLY A 292 33.84 7.97 18.99
CA GLY A 292 34.55 8.99 19.78
C GLY A 292 33.88 10.37 19.86
N ILE A 293 32.85 10.67 19.06
CA ILE A 293 32.16 11.98 19.12
C ILE A 293 31.61 12.23 20.53
N THR A 294 32.04 13.33 21.14
CA THR A 294 31.70 13.77 22.49
C THR A 294 30.45 14.65 22.49
N GLU A 295 29.80 14.76 23.65
CA GLU A 295 28.65 15.67 23.81
C GLU A 295 29.04 17.13 23.60
N GLN A 296 30.26 17.52 24.00
CA GLN A 296 30.80 18.88 23.83
C GLN A 296 30.98 19.24 22.35
N GLU A 297 31.49 18.30 21.54
CA GLU A 297 31.58 18.48 20.09
C GLU A 297 30.19 18.65 19.48
N ILE A 298 29.20 17.86 19.90
CA ILE A 298 27.81 18.01 19.44
C ILE A 298 27.23 19.37 19.85
N GLN A 299 27.46 19.81 21.09
CA GLN A 299 26.97 21.10 21.59
C GLN A 299 27.56 22.30 20.83
N SER A 300 28.77 22.16 20.27
CA SER A 300 29.41 23.20 19.46
C SER A 300 28.84 23.37 18.04
N ILE A 301 27.95 22.47 17.61
CA ILE A 301 27.35 22.52 16.27
C ILE A 301 26.37 23.70 16.19
N SER A 302 26.67 24.65 15.31
CA SER A 302 25.84 25.82 15.04
C SER A 302 24.51 25.49 14.35
N ASN A 303 24.52 24.47 13.48
CA ASN A 303 23.31 24.01 12.81
C ASN A 303 22.46 23.16 13.78
N THR A 304 21.40 23.76 14.31
CA THR A 304 20.55 23.13 15.32
C THR A 304 19.85 21.86 14.83
N PHE A 305 19.63 21.70 13.51
CA PHE A 305 19.06 20.48 12.94
C PHE A 305 20.00 19.28 13.11
N TYR A 306 21.26 19.41 12.68
CA TYR A 306 22.25 18.35 12.83
C TYR A 306 22.64 18.12 14.29
N LYS A 307 22.80 19.20 15.08
CA LYS A 307 22.98 19.12 16.55
C LYS A 307 21.87 18.27 17.17
N ASN A 308 20.63 18.53 16.75
CA ASN A 308 19.47 17.87 17.31
C ASN A 308 19.49 16.35 17.08
N ILE A 309 19.69 15.93 15.83
CA ILE A 309 19.79 14.53 15.44
C ILE A 309 20.97 13.85 16.15
N ALA A 310 22.15 14.46 16.12
CA ALA A 310 23.35 13.93 16.74
C ALA A 310 23.16 13.68 18.25
N MET A 311 22.56 14.64 18.97
CA MET A 311 22.31 14.49 20.40
C MET A 311 21.33 13.35 20.71
N GLN A 312 20.27 13.20 19.92
CA GLN A 312 19.31 12.10 20.13
C GLN A 312 19.93 10.73 19.86
N ILE A 313 20.77 10.61 18.83
CA ILE A 313 21.49 9.37 18.54
C ILE A 313 22.46 9.07 19.69
N LYS A 314 23.23 10.07 20.16
CA LYS A 314 24.18 9.93 21.26
C LYS A 314 23.51 9.44 22.55
N ASN A 315 22.32 9.96 22.85
CA ASN A 315 21.56 9.65 24.06
C ASN A 315 20.67 8.41 23.92
N ASN A 316 20.68 7.71 22.77
CA ASN A 316 19.80 6.59 22.47
C ASN A 316 18.30 6.92 22.62
N GLN A 317 17.94 8.15 22.23
CA GLN A 317 16.57 8.68 22.27
C GLN A 317 15.97 8.83 20.87
N TYR A 318 16.77 8.63 19.82
CA TYR A 318 16.29 8.72 18.44
C TYR A 318 15.36 7.55 18.11
N GLN A 319 14.20 7.84 17.50
CA GLN A 319 13.23 6.83 17.06
C GLN A 319 13.70 6.10 15.78
N SER A 320 14.91 5.56 15.81
CA SER A 320 15.60 4.94 14.67
C SER A 320 14.82 3.78 14.06
N GLU A 321 14.00 3.07 14.86
CA GLU A 321 13.15 1.95 14.42
C GLU A 321 12.29 2.29 13.20
N PHE A 322 11.83 3.53 13.05
CA PHE A 322 11.02 3.97 11.90
C PHE A 322 11.66 5.09 11.09
N ARG A 323 12.51 5.90 11.73
CA ARG A 323 13.19 7.00 11.04
C ARG A 323 14.28 6.51 10.11
N ILE A 324 14.96 5.40 10.41
CA ILE A 324 16.12 4.92 9.67
C ILE A 324 15.85 3.50 9.19
N HIS A 325 15.84 3.31 7.87
CA HIS A 325 15.54 2.03 7.27
C HIS A 325 16.39 1.78 6.03
N GLU A 326 16.78 0.51 5.84
CA GLU A 326 17.27 0.03 4.56
C GLU A 326 16.13 -0.58 3.77
N TYR A 327 15.76 0.03 2.65
CA TYR A 327 14.64 -0.43 1.84
C TYR A 327 15.11 -1.30 0.68
N ARG A 328 14.44 -2.43 0.47
CA ARG A 328 14.64 -3.25 -0.73
C ARG A 328 13.79 -2.76 -1.89
N ALA A 329 14.22 -3.12 -3.09
CA ALA A 329 13.43 -2.98 -4.29
C ALA A 329 12.27 -4.00 -4.36
N TRP A 330 11.24 -3.64 -5.10
CA TRP A 330 10.10 -4.49 -5.46
C TRP A 330 9.90 -4.50 -6.98
N ALA A 331 9.20 -5.50 -7.49
CA ALA A 331 8.82 -5.49 -8.91
C ALA A 331 7.77 -4.39 -9.17
N ASP A 332 7.70 -3.90 -10.41
CA ASP A 332 6.55 -3.13 -10.86
C ASP A 332 5.33 -4.08 -10.93
N PRO A 333 4.27 -3.84 -10.13
CA PRO A 333 3.13 -4.74 -10.09
C PRO A 333 2.36 -4.79 -11.43
N ASN A 334 2.50 -3.79 -12.31
CA ASN A 334 1.90 -3.85 -13.65
C ASN A 334 2.61 -4.85 -14.56
N VAL A 335 3.92 -5.02 -14.41
CA VAL A 335 4.69 -6.04 -15.14
C VAL A 335 4.26 -7.44 -14.67
N ILE A 336 4.07 -7.62 -13.37
CA ILE A 336 3.58 -8.89 -12.80
C ILE A 336 2.14 -9.18 -13.25
N LYS A 337 1.27 -8.17 -13.21
CA LYS A 337 -0.10 -8.26 -13.74
C LYS A 337 -0.11 -8.73 -15.19
N ALA A 338 0.70 -8.10 -16.05
CA ALA A 338 0.81 -8.47 -17.46
C ALA A 338 1.34 -9.90 -17.64
N LYS A 339 2.41 -10.26 -16.92
CA LYS A 339 2.98 -11.62 -16.91
C LYS A 339 1.95 -12.69 -16.55
N ASN A 340 1.07 -12.40 -15.60
CA ASN A 340 0.07 -13.33 -15.09
C ASN A 340 -1.34 -13.12 -15.70
N ARG A 341 -1.51 -12.26 -16.71
CA ARG A 341 -2.80 -11.88 -17.31
C ARG A 341 -3.91 -11.65 -16.27
N MET A 342 -3.58 -10.88 -15.24
CA MET A 342 -4.47 -10.53 -14.15
C MET A 342 -5.37 -9.35 -14.53
N GLN A 343 -6.58 -9.28 -13.96
CA GLN A 343 -7.46 -8.13 -14.16
C GLN A 343 -6.87 -6.85 -13.56
N TYR A 344 -6.32 -6.95 -12.34
CA TYR A 344 -5.78 -5.82 -11.59
C TYR A 344 -4.37 -6.09 -11.07
N ALA A 345 -3.54 -5.04 -11.06
CA ALA A 345 -2.21 -5.08 -10.47
C ALA A 345 -2.29 -5.09 -8.94
N TYR A 346 -1.33 -5.76 -8.30
CA TYR A 346 -1.12 -5.70 -6.85
C TYR A 346 -0.53 -4.36 -6.41
N SER A 347 -0.29 -4.18 -5.11
CA SER A 347 0.16 -2.92 -4.54
C SER A 347 1.53 -2.45 -5.05
N ASN A 348 1.73 -1.13 -5.00
CA ASN A 348 3.03 -0.47 -5.14
C ASN A 348 3.45 0.24 -3.83
N LEU A 349 2.86 -0.15 -2.69
CA LEU A 349 3.06 0.42 -1.35
C LEU A 349 3.80 -0.53 -0.38
N ASP A 350 4.55 -1.49 -0.92
CA ASP A 350 5.17 -2.58 -0.14
C ASP A 350 6.22 -2.12 0.92
N ASN A 351 6.66 -0.87 0.84
CA ASN A 351 7.62 -0.24 1.76
C ASN A 351 6.93 0.91 2.55
N PRO A 352 6.10 0.62 3.57
CA PRO A 352 5.66 1.64 4.52
C PRO A 352 6.87 2.19 5.28
N THR A 353 6.83 3.49 5.58
CA THR A 353 7.91 4.13 6.35
C THR A 353 7.60 4.22 7.84
N GLY A 354 6.33 4.13 8.23
CA GLY A 354 5.88 4.44 9.59
C GLY A 354 5.92 5.94 9.92
N ILE A 355 6.14 6.80 8.93
CA ILE A 355 6.16 8.26 9.08
C ILE A 355 4.87 8.83 8.49
N SER A 356 4.32 9.83 9.17
CA SER A 356 3.19 10.62 8.71
C SER A 356 3.53 12.11 8.71
N VAL A 357 2.84 12.87 7.86
CA VAL A 357 3.00 14.32 7.75
C VAL A 357 1.66 15.02 7.61
N ASN A 358 1.64 16.31 7.92
CA ASN A 358 0.56 17.21 7.55
C ASN A 358 0.80 17.83 6.17
N GLU A 359 -0.28 18.25 5.51
CA GLU A 359 -0.17 19.02 4.27
C GLU A 359 0.58 20.33 4.54
N GLY A 360 1.51 20.69 3.66
CA GLY A 360 2.36 21.87 3.79
C GLY A 360 3.52 21.72 4.78
N GLU A 361 3.67 20.57 5.46
CA GLU A 361 4.81 20.31 6.35
C GLU A 361 6.13 20.18 5.58
N ASP A 362 7.25 20.68 6.13
CA ASP A 362 8.58 20.45 5.58
C ASP A 362 9.15 19.10 6.03
N LEU A 363 9.24 18.18 5.09
CA LEU A 363 9.81 16.86 5.26
C LEU A 363 11.28 16.86 4.81
N VAL A 364 12.21 16.52 5.72
CA VAL A 364 13.62 16.31 5.42
C VAL A 364 13.91 14.82 5.40
N VAL A 365 14.42 14.34 4.26
CA VAL A 365 14.78 12.93 4.02
C VAL A 365 16.21 12.85 3.53
N PHE A 366 17.04 12.10 4.24
CA PHE A 366 18.38 11.75 3.76
C PHE A 366 18.34 10.41 3.04
N VAL A 367 18.93 10.36 1.86
CA VAL A 367 18.99 9.16 1.01
C VAL A 367 20.45 8.79 0.81
N GLY A 368 20.80 7.54 1.09
CA GLY A 368 22.13 7.00 0.83
C GLY A 368 22.40 6.81 -0.66
N GLU A 369 23.47 6.09 -0.98
CA GLU A 369 23.80 5.74 -2.37
C GLU A 369 22.67 4.90 -3.00
N THR A 370 22.13 5.37 -4.12
CA THR A 370 21.05 4.70 -4.87
C THR A 370 21.59 3.87 -6.02
N LYS A 371 22.84 4.09 -6.44
CA LYS A 371 23.47 3.42 -7.60
C LYS A 371 22.63 3.58 -8.87
N GLY A 372 22.07 4.77 -9.05
CA GLY A 372 21.23 5.12 -10.21
C GLY A 372 19.78 4.64 -10.13
N GLN A 373 19.37 3.98 -9.04
CA GLN A 373 17.98 3.61 -8.83
C GLN A 373 17.11 4.85 -8.59
N LYS A 374 15.91 4.85 -9.18
CA LYS A 374 14.93 5.93 -9.03
C LYS A 374 14.02 5.62 -7.85
N LEU A 375 13.81 6.63 -7.00
CA LEU A 375 12.98 6.53 -5.81
C LEU A 375 11.97 7.66 -5.79
N GLN A 376 10.80 7.40 -5.22
CA GLN A 376 9.86 8.45 -4.85
C GLN A 376 9.13 8.07 -3.58
N ILE A 377 8.57 9.05 -2.90
CA ILE A 377 7.60 8.83 -1.83
C ILE A 377 6.20 9.11 -2.34
N LYS A 378 5.24 8.31 -1.87
CA LYS A 378 3.80 8.55 -1.98
C LYS A 378 3.27 8.92 -0.61
N ILE A 379 2.62 10.07 -0.48
CA ILE A 379 1.97 10.52 0.76
C ILE A 379 0.47 10.29 0.60
N MET A 380 -0.06 9.35 1.38
CA MET A 380 -1.40 8.80 1.26
C MET A 380 -2.34 9.38 2.32
N ASN A 381 -3.35 10.12 1.87
CA ASN A 381 -4.45 10.57 2.72
C ASN A 381 -5.67 9.64 2.57
N LEU A 382 -5.78 8.64 3.44
CA LEU A 382 -6.99 7.80 3.47
C LEU A 382 -8.18 8.48 4.17
N ASP A 383 -7.99 9.63 4.82
CA ASP A 383 -9.05 10.40 5.50
C ASP A 383 -9.90 11.16 4.48
N LYS A 384 -10.67 10.39 3.70
CA LYS A 384 -11.45 10.87 2.57
C LYS A 384 -12.91 10.41 2.65
N PRO A 385 -13.78 11.12 3.39
CA PRO A 385 -15.22 10.91 3.33
C PRO A 385 -15.74 10.95 1.89
N GLY A 386 -16.62 10.00 1.53
CA GLY A 386 -17.15 9.88 0.16
C GLY A 386 -16.15 9.35 -0.87
N GLY A 387 -14.97 8.88 -0.45
CA GLY A 387 -13.93 8.35 -1.33
C GLY A 387 -13.02 7.36 -0.62
N ASP A 388 -11.86 7.07 -1.21
CA ASP A 388 -10.91 6.08 -0.72
C ASP A 388 -9.48 6.62 -0.56
N GLY A 389 -9.23 7.87 -0.96
CA GLY A 389 -7.97 8.57 -0.80
C GLY A 389 -6.81 8.10 -1.70
N PHE A 390 -6.94 7.01 -2.45
CA PHE A 390 -5.78 6.36 -3.07
C PHE A 390 -5.18 7.15 -4.23
N ASP A 391 -6.05 7.77 -5.03
CA ASP A 391 -5.69 8.52 -6.24
C ASP A 391 -5.48 10.03 -5.98
N GLN A 392 -5.63 10.46 -4.73
CA GLN A 392 -5.45 11.86 -4.27
C GLN A 392 -4.16 12.04 -3.45
N ALA A 393 -3.22 11.10 -3.58
CA ALA A 393 -1.93 11.15 -2.93
C ALA A 393 -1.01 12.19 -3.58
N SER A 394 -0.05 12.72 -2.80
CA SER A 394 1.05 13.50 -3.35
C SER A 394 2.28 12.61 -3.58
N TYR A 395 3.05 12.92 -4.62
CA TYR A 395 4.22 12.16 -5.01
C TYR A 395 5.44 13.08 -5.05
N HIS A 396 6.55 12.64 -4.49
CA HIS A 396 7.79 13.41 -4.48
C HIS A 396 8.99 12.50 -4.81
N PRO A 397 9.74 12.76 -5.89
CA PRO A 397 10.95 12.00 -6.18
C PRO A 397 12.00 12.25 -5.10
N LEU A 398 12.80 11.22 -4.81
CA LEU A 398 13.90 11.25 -3.87
C LEU A 398 15.23 11.10 -4.60
N TYR A 399 16.25 11.82 -4.12
CA TYR A 399 17.59 11.85 -4.69
C TYR A 399 18.65 11.60 -3.62
N GLU A 400 19.80 11.05 -4.01
CA GLU A 400 20.93 10.86 -3.09
C GLU A 400 21.28 12.16 -2.34
N GLY A 401 21.55 12.05 -1.04
CA GLY A 401 21.82 13.16 -0.14
C GLY A 401 20.57 13.72 0.54
N VAL A 402 20.58 15.03 0.79
CA VAL A 402 19.52 15.74 1.53
C VAL A 402 18.37 16.10 0.58
N ASN A 403 17.14 15.76 0.97
CA ASN A 403 15.92 16.16 0.29
C ASN A 403 15.06 16.96 1.27
N LYS A 404 14.74 18.21 0.96
CA LYS A 404 13.75 19.01 1.68
C LYS A 404 12.51 19.17 0.81
N ILE A 405 11.39 18.63 1.29
CA ILE A 405 10.16 18.44 0.53
C ILE A 405 9.02 19.11 1.26
N LYS A 406 8.25 19.95 0.55
CA LYS A 406 6.95 20.41 1.05
C LYS A 406 5.92 19.31 0.79
N ALA A 407 5.32 18.75 1.83
CA ALA A 407 4.31 17.71 1.70
C ALA A 407 3.07 18.26 0.97
N GLY A 408 2.73 17.69 -0.19
CA GLY A 408 1.57 18.10 -0.98
C GLY A 408 0.22 17.56 -0.48
N SER A 409 0.24 16.68 0.52
CA SER A 409 -0.94 16.10 1.16
C SER A 409 -0.59 15.69 2.59
N LYS A 410 -1.59 15.50 3.45
CA LYS A 410 -1.42 14.87 4.77
C LYS A 410 -1.44 13.35 4.66
N GLY A 411 -0.89 12.63 5.63
CA GLY A 411 -1.10 11.19 5.77
C GLY A 411 0.18 10.36 5.86
N LEU A 412 0.06 9.06 5.57
CA LEU A 412 1.15 8.08 5.70
C LEU A 412 2.08 8.11 4.49
N ILE A 413 3.39 7.97 4.74
CA ILE A 413 4.41 7.98 3.69
C ILE A 413 4.81 6.54 3.33
N TYR A 414 4.81 6.23 2.04
CA TYR A 414 5.31 4.98 1.46
C TYR A 414 6.47 5.27 0.51
N LEU A 415 7.53 4.48 0.60
CA LEU A 415 8.62 4.54 -0.37
C LEU A 415 8.28 3.68 -1.59
N GLN A 416 8.27 4.26 -2.77
CA GLN A 416 8.15 3.55 -4.02
C GLN A 416 9.54 3.33 -4.60
N TYR A 417 10.00 2.08 -4.48
CA TYR A 417 11.26 1.59 -5.01
C TYR A 417 11.00 0.37 -5.88
N GLN A 418 10.44 0.61 -7.07
CA GLN A 418 10.18 -0.43 -8.06
C GLN A 418 11.23 -0.40 -9.16
N THR A 419 11.77 -1.56 -9.52
CA THR A 419 12.76 -1.67 -10.61
C THR A 419 12.73 -3.06 -11.24
N PRO A 420 13.00 -3.21 -12.56
CA PRO A 420 13.00 -4.52 -13.21
C PRO A 420 13.95 -5.54 -12.58
N ASN A 421 15.10 -5.10 -12.04
CA ASN A 421 16.09 -5.95 -11.39
C ASN A 421 15.90 -6.05 -9.86
N TYR A 422 14.66 -5.93 -9.38
CA TYR A 422 14.33 -5.83 -7.94
C TYR A 422 14.96 -6.92 -7.05
N ALA A 423 15.11 -8.14 -7.57
CA ALA A 423 15.68 -9.26 -6.82
C ALA A 423 17.16 -9.06 -6.44
N THR A 424 17.92 -8.31 -7.25
CA THR A 424 19.36 -8.08 -7.07
C THR A 424 19.70 -6.60 -6.85
N ALA A 425 18.72 -5.71 -6.92
CA ALA A 425 18.92 -4.28 -6.72
C ALA A 425 19.39 -4.00 -5.26
N PRO A 426 20.25 -3.00 -5.05
CA PRO A 426 20.80 -2.71 -3.73
C PRO A 426 19.69 -2.30 -2.75
N ARG A 427 19.86 -2.64 -1.47
CA ARG A 427 19.08 -1.98 -0.42
C ARG A 427 19.57 -0.54 -0.27
N ILE A 428 18.65 0.40 -0.09
CA ILE A 428 18.99 1.81 0.02
C ILE A 428 18.63 2.29 1.42
N LYS A 429 19.65 2.76 2.15
CA LYS A 429 19.47 3.38 3.47
C LYS A 429 18.81 4.75 3.29
N ILE A 430 17.67 4.95 3.94
CA ILE A 430 16.92 6.20 3.92
C ILE A 430 16.60 6.58 5.37
N HIS A 431 16.77 7.86 5.66
CA HIS A 431 16.54 8.44 6.97
C HIS A 431 15.53 9.59 6.86
N PHE A 432 14.32 9.36 7.38
CA PHE A 432 13.25 10.36 7.53
C PHE A 432 13.50 11.18 8.82
N ALA A 433 14.19 12.30 8.66
CA ALA A 433 14.69 13.09 9.77
C ALA A 433 13.60 13.96 10.43
N THR A 434 12.60 14.39 9.66
CA THR A 434 11.39 15.07 10.16
C THR A 434 10.13 14.25 9.86
N GLY A 435 8.94 14.83 10.01
CA GLY A 435 7.68 14.09 10.04
C GLY A 435 7.45 13.41 11.39
N ASN A 436 6.21 12.97 11.59
CA ASN A 436 5.76 12.37 12.83
C ASN A 436 5.83 10.85 12.75
N VAL A 437 6.47 10.21 13.73
CA VAL A 437 6.56 8.75 13.82
C VAL A 437 5.20 8.20 14.22
N ASN A 438 4.54 7.53 13.28
CA ASN A 438 3.34 6.74 13.51
C ASN A 438 3.67 5.28 13.86
N GLY A 439 4.74 4.75 13.28
CA GLY A 439 5.07 3.34 13.29
C GLY A 439 4.19 2.50 12.35
N TYR A 440 4.51 1.22 12.28
CA TYR A 440 3.73 0.17 11.62
C TYR A 440 4.02 -1.17 12.31
N TYR A 441 3.11 -2.14 12.21
CA TYR A 441 3.40 -3.52 12.61
C TYR A 441 3.82 -4.34 11.39
N ASP A 442 4.80 -5.22 11.56
CA ASP A 442 5.33 -6.10 10.51
C ASP A 442 5.70 -7.41 11.17
N LYS A 443 4.95 -8.47 10.87
CA LYS A 443 5.12 -9.78 11.52
C LYS A 443 6.52 -10.38 11.35
N THR A 444 7.27 -9.95 10.32
CA THR A 444 8.61 -10.46 10.02
C THR A 444 9.71 -9.71 10.77
N LYS A 445 9.41 -8.52 11.30
CA LYS A 445 10.35 -7.67 12.05
C LYS A 445 10.01 -7.59 13.55
N HIS A 446 8.72 -7.47 13.85
CA HIS A 446 8.19 -7.18 15.17
C HIS A 446 7.69 -8.48 15.83
N THR A 447 8.64 -9.28 16.33
CA THR A 447 8.40 -10.63 16.85
C THR A 447 8.25 -10.70 18.37
N ALA A 448 8.52 -9.62 19.11
CA ALA A 448 8.36 -9.64 20.56
C ALA A 448 6.87 -9.63 20.93
N VAL A 449 6.52 -10.33 22.02
CA VAL A 449 5.12 -10.54 22.46
C VAL A 449 4.32 -9.22 22.58
N ASN A 450 4.98 -8.16 23.02
CA ASN A 450 4.35 -6.85 23.25
C ASN A 450 4.53 -5.85 22.10
N ASP A 451 5.19 -6.21 20.98
CA ASP A 451 5.45 -5.25 19.90
C ASP A 451 4.16 -4.67 19.33
N TRP A 452 3.17 -5.52 19.06
CA TRP A 452 1.88 -5.06 18.56
C TRP A 452 1.26 -3.97 19.46
N ASN A 453 1.11 -4.26 20.75
CA ASN A 453 0.49 -3.34 21.71
C ASN A 453 1.30 -2.05 21.87
N ARG A 454 2.64 -2.16 21.91
CA ARG A 454 3.57 -1.02 21.97
C ARG A 454 3.36 -0.09 20.77
N LEU A 455 3.30 -0.67 19.57
CA LEU A 455 3.24 0.08 18.31
C LEU A 455 1.86 0.70 18.07
N ILE A 456 0.78 -0.05 18.22
CA ILE A 456 -0.58 0.47 18.00
C ILE A 456 -0.98 1.55 19.01
N SER A 457 -0.46 1.47 20.25
CA SER A 457 -0.70 2.48 21.28
C SER A 457 0.09 3.77 21.03
N ALA A 458 1.25 3.66 20.38
CA ALA A 458 2.09 4.79 20.00
C ALA A 458 1.64 5.47 18.69
N ALA A 459 0.81 4.79 17.88
CA ALA A 459 0.27 5.33 16.65
C ALA A 459 -0.51 6.63 16.87
N THR A 460 -0.21 7.62 16.04
CA THR A 460 -0.74 9.00 16.15
C THR A 460 -1.56 9.41 14.93
N ASN A 461 -1.42 8.71 13.82
CA ASN A 461 -2.24 8.87 12.63
C ASN A 461 -3.57 8.13 12.77
N LYS A 462 -4.59 8.57 12.04
CA LYS A 462 -5.91 7.93 11.97
C LYS A 462 -5.82 6.51 11.40
N TYR A 463 -4.81 6.20 10.60
CA TYR A 463 -4.58 4.89 9.99
C TYR A 463 -3.25 4.29 10.43
N PHE A 464 -3.19 2.96 10.41
CA PHE A 464 -2.01 2.21 10.83
C PHE A 464 -1.75 1.05 9.88
N ASP A 465 -0.49 0.88 9.48
CA ASP A 465 -0.07 -0.21 8.59
C ASP A 465 0.20 -1.49 9.38
N VAL A 466 -0.33 -2.61 8.88
CA VAL A 466 -0.09 -3.96 9.41
C VAL A 466 0.39 -4.85 8.26
N ILE A 467 1.62 -5.32 8.35
CA ILE A 467 2.37 -5.94 7.25
C ILE A 467 2.57 -7.43 7.50
N GLY A 468 2.18 -8.22 6.51
CA GLY A 468 2.36 -9.66 6.43
C GLY A 468 3.46 -10.07 5.44
N GLU A 469 3.50 -11.36 5.11
CA GLU A 469 4.34 -11.89 4.03
C GLU A 469 3.74 -11.60 2.66
N HIS A 470 2.42 -11.71 2.54
CA HIS A 470 1.65 -11.57 1.30
C HIS A 470 0.59 -10.48 1.37
N ALA A 471 0.17 -10.06 2.57
CA ALA A 471 -0.84 -9.04 2.79
C ALA A 471 -0.28 -7.76 3.43
N HIS A 472 -0.93 -6.63 3.17
CA HIS A 472 -0.69 -5.33 3.80
C HIS A 472 -2.03 -4.68 4.08
N LEU A 473 -2.35 -4.47 5.36
CA LEU A 473 -3.59 -3.82 5.80
C LEU A 473 -3.31 -2.36 6.19
N CYS A 474 -4.20 -1.45 5.80
CA CYS A 474 -4.21 -0.07 6.28
C CYS A 474 -5.64 0.32 6.67
N TYR A 475 -5.99 0.03 7.93
CA TYR A 475 -7.29 0.34 8.52
C TYR A 475 -7.19 1.43 9.58
N PRO A 476 -8.32 1.96 10.09
CA PRO A 476 -8.29 2.96 11.14
C PRO A 476 -7.63 2.41 12.40
N THR A 477 -6.75 3.19 12.99
CA THR A 477 -6.04 2.88 14.24
C THR A 477 -7.02 2.48 15.35
N GLU A 478 -8.14 3.20 15.46
CA GLU A 478 -9.18 2.91 16.45
C GLU A 478 -9.93 1.60 16.17
N SER A 479 -10.07 1.18 14.91
CA SER A 479 -10.65 -0.12 14.58
C SER A 479 -9.73 -1.26 15.00
N TYR A 480 -8.41 -1.14 14.83
CA TYR A 480 -7.47 -2.12 15.38
C TYR A 480 -7.55 -2.20 16.90
N LYS A 481 -7.57 -1.05 17.59
CA LYS A 481 -7.72 -1.01 19.06
C LYS A 481 -9.02 -1.65 19.54
N ALA A 482 -10.12 -1.41 18.83
CA ALA A 482 -11.44 -1.94 19.19
C ALA A 482 -11.62 -3.44 18.90
N TYR A 483 -11.11 -3.91 17.76
CA TYR A 483 -11.49 -5.23 17.22
C TYR A 483 -10.35 -6.23 17.12
N ALA A 484 -9.11 -5.78 16.87
CA ALA A 484 -7.95 -6.66 16.91
C ALA A 484 -7.38 -6.74 18.33
N THR A 485 -7.53 -5.71 19.16
CA THR A 485 -7.05 -5.66 20.56
C THR A 485 -5.57 -6.03 20.66
N SER A 486 -5.20 -7.20 21.23
CA SER A 486 -3.83 -7.73 21.29
C SER A 486 -3.48 -8.73 20.17
N LYS A 487 -4.41 -8.99 19.25
CA LYS A 487 -4.37 -10.05 18.23
C LYS A 487 -3.98 -9.55 16.83
N GLY A 488 -3.21 -8.47 16.74
CA GLY A 488 -2.78 -7.93 15.44
C GLY A 488 -2.00 -8.93 14.58
N LYS A 489 -1.17 -9.79 15.22
CA LYS A 489 -0.48 -10.89 14.53
C LYS A 489 -1.46 -11.92 13.97
N GLU A 490 -2.44 -12.36 14.76
CA GLU A 490 -3.45 -13.31 14.28
C GLU A 490 -4.26 -12.73 13.12
N LEU A 491 -4.61 -11.45 13.19
CA LEU A 491 -5.29 -10.76 12.10
C LEU A 491 -4.48 -10.81 10.80
N ILE A 492 -3.21 -10.38 10.82
CA ILE A 492 -2.40 -10.39 9.59
C ILE A 492 -2.09 -11.81 9.09
N ASP A 493 -1.97 -12.80 9.99
CA ASP A 493 -1.81 -14.20 9.61
C ASP A 493 -3.04 -14.74 8.86
N ILE A 494 -4.26 -14.30 9.21
CA ILE A 494 -5.48 -14.63 8.47
C ILE A 494 -5.40 -14.09 7.05
N TYR A 495 -5.04 -12.82 6.89
CA TYR A 495 -4.95 -12.20 5.57
C TYR A 495 -3.84 -12.80 4.71
N ASP A 496 -2.67 -13.10 5.29
CA ASP A 496 -1.62 -13.83 4.58
C ASP A 496 -2.12 -15.17 4.06
N GLU A 497 -2.87 -15.92 4.87
CA GLU A 497 -3.43 -17.21 4.46
C GLU A 497 -4.49 -17.07 3.35
N ILE A 498 -5.36 -16.05 3.41
CA ILE A 498 -6.30 -15.74 2.30
C ILE A 498 -5.55 -15.51 1.00
N VAL A 499 -4.51 -14.66 1.04
CA VAL A 499 -3.73 -14.32 -0.16
C VAL A 499 -2.98 -15.55 -0.67
N ARG A 500 -2.39 -16.35 0.23
CA ARG A 500 -1.66 -17.59 -0.11
C ARG A 500 -2.58 -18.61 -0.78
N GLN A 501 -3.78 -18.83 -0.25
CA GLN A 501 -4.76 -19.75 -0.84
C GLN A 501 -5.26 -19.25 -2.21
N THR A 502 -5.41 -17.93 -2.35
CA THR A 502 -5.71 -17.30 -3.65
C THR A 502 -4.59 -17.60 -4.66
N HIS A 503 -3.32 -17.45 -4.26
CA HIS A 503 -2.18 -17.73 -5.14
C HIS A 503 -2.07 -19.19 -5.54
N ILE A 504 -2.31 -20.11 -4.62
CA ILE A 504 -2.32 -21.56 -4.89
C ILE A 504 -3.40 -21.90 -5.92
N PHE A 505 -4.62 -21.42 -5.70
CA PHE A 505 -5.74 -21.71 -6.57
C PHE A 505 -5.56 -21.11 -7.97
N ALA A 506 -5.09 -19.87 -8.05
CA ALA A 506 -4.82 -19.17 -9.31
C ALA A 506 -3.48 -19.58 -9.96
N GLY A 507 -2.72 -20.52 -9.38
CA GLY A 507 -1.42 -20.95 -9.90
C GLY A 507 -0.36 -19.83 -9.97
N THR A 508 -0.45 -18.78 -9.16
CA THR A 508 0.55 -17.69 -9.10
C THR A 508 1.59 -17.96 -8.02
N ILE A 509 2.18 -19.16 -8.07
CA ILE A 509 3.25 -19.65 -7.18
C ILE A 509 4.47 -20.05 -8.03
N GLY A 510 5.60 -20.38 -7.41
CA GLY A 510 6.81 -20.80 -8.12
C GLY A 510 7.31 -19.72 -9.09
N GLU A 511 7.52 -20.05 -10.36
CA GLU A 511 7.97 -19.10 -11.39
C GLU A 511 6.97 -17.97 -11.66
N ARG A 512 5.69 -18.19 -11.34
CA ARG A 512 4.59 -17.22 -11.46
C ARG A 512 4.31 -16.48 -10.16
N ALA A 513 5.15 -16.67 -9.13
CA ALA A 513 4.96 -16.09 -7.81
C ALA A 513 4.71 -14.58 -7.85
N MET A 514 3.71 -14.16 -7.09
CA MET A 514 3.47 -12.74 -6.85
C MET A 514 4.59 -12.18 -6.00
N THR A 515 5.18 -11.07 -6.46
CA THR A 515 6.28 -10.41 -5.75
C THR A 515 5.78 -9.37 -4.77
N ASN A 516 4.75 -8.62 -5.14
CA ASN A 516 4.15 -7.56 -4.33
C ASN A 516 3.07 -8.12 -3.41
N ARG A 517 2.74 -7.39 -2.35
CA ARG A 517 1.67 -7.72 -1.42
C ARG A 517 0.31 -7.28 -1.96
N ALA A 518 -0.72 -8.02 -1.57
CA ALA A 518 -2.10 -7.53 -1.69
C ALA A 518 -2.34 -6.46 -0.62
N TYR A 519 -2.89 -5.32 -1.03
CA TYR A 519 -3.13 -4.18 -0.15
C TYR A 519 -4.62 -4.01 0.12
N PHE A 520 -4.98 -3.99 1.40
CA PHE A 520 -6.34 -3.93 1.90
C PHE A 520 -6.50 -2.63 2.67
N GLN A 521 -7.37 -1.73 2.20
CA GLN A 521 -7.57 -0.44 2.83
C GLN A 521 -9.02 -0.20 3.23
N VAL A 522 -9.22 0.73 4.15
CA VAL A 522 -10.54 1.28 4.44
C VAL A 522 -10.95 2.30 3.37
N MET A 523 -12.26 2.47 3.19
CA MET A 523 -12.86 3.51 2.36
C MET A 523 -14.16 4.04 2.96
N TYR A 524 -14.66 5.13 2.39
CA TYR A 524 -15.85 5.86 2.85
C TYR A 524 -16.89 6.05 1.73
N HIS A 525 -16.86 5.17 0.73
CA HIS A 525 -17.87 5.07 -0.33
C HIS A 525 -18.06 3.60 -0.71
N SER A 526 -19.20 3.23 -1.31
CA SER A 526 -19.51 1.84 -1.68
C SER A 526 -19.45 0.87 -0.48
N TYR A 527 -19.57 -0.45 -0.73
CA TYR A 527 -19.52 -1.47 0.34
C TYR A 527 -18.14 -2.16 0.41
N MET A 528 -17.76 -2.86 -0.65
CA MET A 528 -16.44 -3.48 -0.86
C MET A 528 -16.15 -3.42 -2.36
N TYR A 529 -14.88 -3.30 -2.76
CA TYR A 529 -14.47 -3.50 -4.16
C TYR A 529 -12.98 -3.83 -4.29
N CYS A 530 -12.59 -4.30 -5.48
CA CYS A 530 -11.21 -4.40 -5.93
C CYS A 530 -10.98 -3.58 -7.20
N THR A 531 -9.81 -2.94 -7.27
CA THR A 531 -9.32 -2.25 -8.46
C THR A 531 -7.79 -2.31 -8.50
N ALA A 532 -7.16 -1.67 -9.47
CA ALA A 532 -5.71 -1.59 -9.53
C ALA A 532 -5.12 -1.13 -8.18
N TYR A 533 -4.12 -1.89 -7.72
CA TYR A 533 -3.29 -1.65 -6.54
C TYR A 533 -3.95 -1.91 -5.17
N ARG A 534 -5.26 -2.17 -5.08
CA ARG A 534 -5.95 -2.27 -3.77
C ARG A 534 -7.25 -3.07 -3.79
N THR A 535 -7.61 -3.60 -2.63
CA THR A 535 -9.00 -3.86 -2.24
C THR A 535 -9.42 -2.84 -1.18
N SER A 536 -10.69 -2.44 -1.21
CA SER A 536 -11.22 -1.38 -0.36
C SER A 536 -12.47 -1.85 0.38
N TYR A 537 -12.56 -1.55 1.67
CA TYR A 537 -13.65 -1.99 2.56
C TYR A 537 -14.27 -0.80 3.28
N HIS A 538 -15.60 -0.68 3.22
CA HIS A 538 -16.30 0.42 3.87
C HIS A 538 -16.09 0.41 5.39
N GLU A 539 -16.00 1.58 6.03
CA GLU A 539 -15.76 1.69 7.47
C GLU A 539 -16.76 0.88 8.34
N SER A 540 -18.00 0.74 7.88
CA SER A 540 -19.04 -0.05 8.57
C SER A 540 -18.72 -1.55 8.67
N THR A 541 -17.77 -2.04 7.88
CA THR A 541 -17.36 -3.45 7.87
C THR A 541 -16.22 -3.75 8.84
N MET A 542 -15.61 -2.72 9.46
CA MET A 542 -14.39 -2.87 10.28
C MET A 542 -14.57 -3.79 11.48
N SER A 543 -15.77 -3.84 12.08
CA SER A 543 -16.07 -4.79 13.17
C SER A 543 -15.95 -6.26 12.77
N THR A 544 -15.98 -6.53 11.46
CA THR A 544 -15.82 -7.86 10.87
C THR A 544 -14.43 -8.04 10.28
N VAL A 545 -14.03 -7.17 9.33
CA VAL A 545 -12.79 -7.37 8.55
C VAL A 545 -11.52 -7.05 9.35
N CYS A 546 -11.62 -6.27 10.43
CA CYS A 546 -10.52 -5.95 11.35
C CYS A 546 -10.52 -6.83 12.62
N ASN A 547 -11.40 -7.85 12.68
CA ASN A 547 -11.56 -8.70 13.85
C ASN A 547 -11.16 -10.15 13.55
N PRO A 548 -10.03 -10.66 14.09
CA PRO A 548 -9.58 -12.03 13.81
C PRO A 548 -10.54 -13.11 14.32
N ASP A 549 -11.30 -12.84 15.40
CA ASP A 549 -12.26 -13.79 15.97
C ASP A 549 -13.54 -13.89 15.13
N VAL A 550 -13.88 -12.85 14.38
CA VAL A 550 -15.12 -12.79 13.58
C VAL A 550 -14.85 -13.12 12.12
N LEU A 551 -13.75 -12.65 11.54
CA LEU A 551 -13.44 -12.80 10.12
C LEU A 551 -13.41 -14.27 9.66
N LYS A 552 -12.92 -15.16 10.52
CA LYS A 552 -12.85 -16.61 10.26
C LYS A 552 -14.17 -17.36 10.44
N THR A 553 -15.24 -16.70 10.88
CA THR A 553 -16.51 -17.38 11.22
C THR A 553 -17.53 -17.28 10.10
N GLY A 554 -18.25 -18.38 9.87
CA GLY A 554 -19.34 -18.45 8.89
C GLY A 554 -18.92 -17.97 7.48
N ASN A 555 -19.70 -17.03 6.94
CA ASN A 555 -19.47 -16.45 5.61
C ASN A 555 -18.74 -15.09 5.65
N ASN A 556 -18.24 -14.65 6.81
CA ASN A 556 -17.63 -13.31 6.95
C ASN A 556 -16.36 -13.13 6.11
N ILE A 557 -15.65 -14.23 5.84
CA ILE A 557 -14.49 -14.26 4.96
C ILE A 557 -14.81 -13.91 3.50
N TRP A 558 -16.07 -14.12 3.09
CA TRP A 558 -16.49 -14.07 1.71
C TRP A 558 -16.13 -12.75 1.05
N GLY A 559 -16.43 -11.61 1.70
CA GLY A 559 -16.14 -10.29 1.15
C GLY A 559 -14.65 -10.11 0.82
N VAL A 560 -13.77 -10.35 1.80
CA VAL A 560 -12.32 -10.22 1.60
C VAL A 560 -11.79 -11.14 0.50
N ALA A 561 -12.23 -12.40 0.50
CA ALA A 561 -11.82 -13.40 -0.48
C ALA A 561 -12.38 -13.16 -1.89
N HIS A 562 -13.61 -12.65 -1.99
CA HIS A 562 -14.24 -12.26 -3.25
C HIS A 562 -13.48 -11.07 -3.86
N GLU A 563 -13.23 -10.00 -3.08
CA GLU A 563 -12.57 -8.81 -3.62
C GLU A 563 -11.17 -9.11 -4.15
N ILE A 564 -10.32 -9.79 -3.38
CA ILE A 564 -8.99 -10.15 -3.90
C ILE A 564 -9.06 -11.11 -5.09
N GLY A 565 -10.13 -11.91 -5.19
CA GLY A 565 -10.38 -12.78 -6.33
C GLY A 565 -10.51 -12.02 -7.65
N HIS A 566 -11.07 -10.81 -7.64
CA HIS A 566 -11.17 -9.99 -8.86
C HIS A 566 -9.81 -9.73 -9.48
N ALA A 567 -8.77 -9.45 -8.67
CA ALA A 567 -7.42 -9.24 -9.20
C ALA A 567 -6.91 -10.44 -10.02
N HIS A 568 -7.33 -11.67 -9.69
CA HIS A 568 -6.90 -12.91 -10.31
C HIS A 568 -7.79 -13.40 -11.46
N GLN A 569 -8.86 -12.69 -11.80
CA GLN A 569 -9.63 -13.00 -13.01
C GLN A 569 -8.75 -12.82 -14.26
N VAL A 570 -9.05 -13.61 -15.31
CA VAL A 570 -8.24 -13.69 -16.54
C VAL A 570 -9.05 -13.18 -17.73
N PRO A 571 -9.19 -11.86 -17.94
CA PRO A 571 -9.98 -11.31 -19.04
C PRO A 571 -9.31 -11.50 -20.41
N PRO A 572 -10.09 -11.71 -21.49
CA PRO A 572 -11.52 -12.08 -21.51
C PRO A 572 -11.76 -13.61 -21.35
N VAL A 573 -10.71 -14.42 -21.24
CA VAL A 573 -10.77 -15.89 -21.35
C VAL A 573 -11.59 -16.55 -20.23
N PHE A 574 -11.38 -16.15 -18.98
CA PHE A 574 -12.17 -16.57 -17.82
C PHE A 574 -12.90 -15.40 -17.16
N GLN A 575 -13.29 -14.45 -18.00
CA GLN A 575 -14.03 -13.24 -17.63
C GLN A 575 -14.64 -12.59 -18.89
N TRP A 576 -15.33 -13.40 -19.71
CA TRP A 576 -16.14 -12.85 -20.79
C TRP A 576 -17.33 -12.06 -20.22
N ILE A 577 -18.04 -11.30 -21.04
CA ILE A 577 -19.11 -10.41 -20.58
C ILE A 577 -20.16 -11.21 -19.78
N GLY A 578 -20.52 -10.71 -18.60
CA GLY A 578 -21.44 -11.38 -17.68
C GLY A 578 -20.77 -12.32 -16.67
N MET A 579 -19.44 -12.48 -16.70
CA MET A 579 -18.71 -13.35 -15.78
C MET A 579 -17.99 -12.61 -14.66
N THR A 580 -18.01 -11.27 -14.62
CA THR A 580 -17.25 -10.49 -13.62
C THR A 580 -17.61 -10.91 -12.20
N GLU A 581 -18.90 -10.98 -11.88
CA GLU A 581 -19.41 -11.42 -10.57
C GLU A 581 -19.67 -12.94 -10.47
N VAL A 582 -19.22 -13.71 -11.46
CA VAL A 582 -19.38 -15.18 -11.49
C VAL A 582 -18.05 -15.84 -11.21
N SER A 583 -17.06 -15.72 -12.11
CA SER A 583 -15.80 -16.47 -12.00
C SER A 583 -14.98 -16.08 -10.77
N VAL A 584 -15.13 -14.85 -10.28
CA VAL A 584 -14.52 -14.36 -9.02
C VAL A 584 -14.86 -15.24 -7.83
N ASN A 585 -16.07 -15.81 -7.80
CA ASN A 585 -16.56 -16.60 -6.68
C ASN A 585 -15.90 -17.97 -6.54
N MET A 586 -15.11 -18.41 -7.53
CA MET A 586 -14.26 -19.60 -7.37
C MET A 586 -13.22 -19.41 -6.25
N ASN A 587 -12.74 -18.19 -6.03
CA ASN A 587 -11.74 -17.89 -5.01
C ASN A 587 -12.26 -18.04 -3.56
N PRO A 588 -13.35 -17.39 -3.14
CA PRO A 588 -13.92 -17.59 -1.80
C PRO A 588 -14.36 -19.05 -1.57
N MET A 589 -14.90 -19.73 -2.60
CA MET A 589 -15.24 -21.16 -2.52
C MET A 589 -14.01 -22.04 -2.23
N ASN A 590 -12.89 -21.76 -2.91
CA ASN A 590 -11.62 -22.43 -2.63
C ASN A 590 -11.13 -22.17 -1.19
N ILE A 591 -11.19 -20.93 -0.71
CA ILE A 591 -10.72 -20.59 0.64
C ILE A 591 -11.59 -21.27 1.71
N GLN A 592 -12.92 -21.23 1.59
CA GLN A 592 -13.82 -21.96 2.50
C GLN A 592 -13.46 -23.44 2.54
N THR A 593 -13.25 -24.04 1.37
CA THR A 593 -12.89 -25.46 1.22
C THR A 593 -11.53 -25.79 1.85
N ALA A 594 -10.52 -24.94 1.66
CA ALA A 594 -9.19 -25.08 2.24
C ALA A 594 -9.21 -24.99 3.78
N TRP A 595 -10.16 -24.26 4.34
CA TRP A 595 -10.37 -24.12 5.78
C TRP A 595 -11.38 -25.12 6.36
N ASN A 596 -11.76 -26.15 5.60
CA ASN A 596 -12.77 -27.14 5.98
C ASN A 596 -14.11 -26.51 6.39
N SER A 597 -14.42 -25.33 5.85
CA SER A 597 -15.70 -24.65 6.02
C SER A 597 -16.66 -25.08 4.91
N PRO A 598 -17.94 -25.34 5.22
CA PRO A 598 -18.95 -25.55 4.19
C PRO A 598 -19.02 -24.36 3.25
N THR A 599 -19.12 -24.64 1.96
CA THR A 599 -19.18 -23.59 0.97
C THR A 599 -20.55 -22.92 0.93
N ARG A 600 -20.59 -21.66 0.51
CA ARG A 600 -21.84 -20.88 0.41
C ARG A 600 -22.89 -21.58 -0.45
N LEU A 601 -22.49 -22.27 -1.52
CA LEU A 601 -23.42 -22.99 -2.40
C LEU A 601 -24.21 -24.09 -1.68
N GLU A 602 -23.61 -24.73 -0.68
CA GLU A 602 -24.21 -25.85 0.04
C GLU A 602 -25.12 -25.41 1.19
N VAL A 603 -24.76 -24.33 1.90
CA VAL A 603 -25.39 -23.93 3.17
C VAL A 603 -26.31 -22.70 3.10
N GLU A 604 -26.21 -21.87 2.07
CA GLU A 604 -27.05 -20.68 1.96
C GLU A 604 -28.50 -21.08 1.64
N SER A 605 -29.45 -20.72 2.52
CA SER A 605 -30.86 -21.04 2.36
C SER A 605 -31.50 -20.20 1.25
N MET A 606 -32.07 -20.87 0.25
CA MET A 606 -32.73 -20.23 -0.90
C MET A 606 -34.25 -20.16 -0.76
N GLN A 607 -34.75 -20.27 0.48
CA GLN A 607 -36.19 -20.25 0.74
C GLN A 607 -36.84 -18.92 0.32
N GLY A 608 -36.14 -17.79 0.54
CA GLY A 608 -36.59 -16.47 0.10
C GLY A 608 -36.44 -16.22 -1.42
N GLU A 609 -35.75 -17.10 -2.14
CA GLU A 609 -35.42 -16.94 -3.56
C GLU A 609 -36.07 -18.04 -4.42
N GLY A 610 -37.37 -18.27 -4.23
CA GLY A 610 -38.13 -19.31 -4.94
C GLY A 610 -38.32 -20.60 -4.14
N GLY A 611 -38.10 -20.57 -2.82
CA GLY A 611 -38.38 -21.70 -1.92
C GLY A 611 -37.37 -22.84 -2.00
N TYR A 612 -36.19 -22.63 -2.57
CA TYR A 612 -35.21 -23.71 -2.78
C TYR A 612 -34.41 -23.98 -1.50
N ASN A 613 -33.90 -25.20 -1.35
CA ASN A 613 -33.08 -25.55 -0.19
C ASN A 613 -31.72 -24.84 -0.17
N ASN A 614 -31.02 -24.80 -1.30
CA ASN A 614 -29.70 -24.21 -1.46
C ASN A 614 -29.46 -23.75 -2.92
N ARG A 615 -28.25 -23.25 -3.23
CA ARG A 615 -27.90 -22.77 -4.58
C ARG A 615 -27.87 -23.89 -5.62
N TYR A 616 -27.47 -25.11 -5.24
CA TYR A 616 -27.49 -26.28 -6.14
C TYR A 616 -28.90 -26.59 -6.63
N GLU A 617 -29.84 -26.76 -5.71
CA GLU A 617 -31.25 -27.01 -6.04
C GLU A 617 -31.82 -25.86 -6.88
N LYS A 618 -31.54 -24.61 -6.52
CA LYS A 618 -31.97 -23.46 -7.31
C LYS A 618 -31.45 -23.54 -8.75
N ALA A 619 -30.17 -23.82 -8.94
CA ALA A 619 -29.56 -23.87 -10.27
C ALA A 619 -30.07 -25.02 -11.14
N TYR A 620 -30.35 -26.19 -10.54
CA TYR A 620 -30.97 -27.29 -11.28
C TYR A 620 -32.31 -26.87 -11.88
N ASN A 621 -33.12 -26.14 -11.11
CA ASN A 621 -34.49 -25.81 -11.47
C ASN A 621 -34.66 -24.53 -12.29
N ILE A 622 -33.68 -23.61 -12.28
CA ILE A 622 -33.73 -22.39 -13.11
C ILE A 622 -32.80 -22.42 -14.33
N GLY A 623 -31.85 -23.36 -14.34
CA GLY A 623 -30.82 -23.48 -15.37
C GLY A 623 -30.89 -24.80 -16.12
N LEU A 624 -30.56 -25.89 -15.41
CA LEU A 624 -30.36 -27.21 -15.99
C LEU A 624 -31.64 -27.82 -16.58
N ILE A 625 -32.74 -27.81 -15.83
CA ILE A 625 -34.02 -28.41 -16.24
C ILE A 625 -34.71 -27.59 -17.33
N PRO A 626 -34.82 -26.24 -17.21
CA PRO A 626 -35.39 -25.42 -18.28
C PRO A 626 -34.51 -25.34 -19.54
N ASP A 627 -33.25 -25.83 -19.45
CA ASP A 627 -32.33 -25.96 -20.58
C ASP A 627 -32.04 -24.62 -21.29
N VAL A 628 -31.81 -23.59 -20.47
CA VAL A 628 -31.54 -22.20 -20.93
C VAL A 628 -30.05 -22.00 -21.29
N PRO A 629 -29.71 -21.03 -22.17
CA PRO A 629 -28.32 -20.65 -22.38
C PRO A 629 -27.65 -20.22 -21.07
N ASN A 630 -26.37 -20.58 -20.87
CA ASN A 630 -25.66 -20.33 -19.61
C ASN A 630 -25.70 -18.87 -19.16
N CYS A 631 -25.52 -17.94 -20.10
CA CYS A 631 -25.54 -16.50 -19.84
C CYS A 631 -26.92 -15.97 -19.41
N GLU A 632 -27.99 -16.74 -19.62
CA GLU A 632 -29.36 -16.39 -19.23
C GLU A 632 -29.75 -16.93 -17.86
N ILE A 633 -28.93 -17.80 -17.23
CA ILE A 633 -29.11 -18.16 -15.82
C ILE A 633 -28.97 -16.87 -14.99
N PRO A 634 -30.03 -16.38 -14.35
CA PRO A 634 -30.07 -15.00 -13.85
C PRO A 634 -29.22 -14.77 -12.60
N ASP A 635 -28.99 -15.84 -11.84
CA ASP A 635 -28.28 -15.81 -10.57
C ASP A 635 -26.81 -16.17 -10.76
N VAL A 636 -25.92 -15.29 -10.28
CA VAL A 636 -24.47 -15.45 -10.47
C VAL A 636 -23.89 -16.69 -9.79
N PHE A 637 -24.45 -17.11 -8.64
CA PHE A 637 -24.05 -18.33 -7.95
C PHE A 637 -24.57 -19.58 -8.65
N CYS A 638 -25.76 -19.50 -9.26
CA CYS A 638 -26.29 -20.58 -10.08
C CYS A 638 -25.45 -20.76 -11.35
N ARG A 639 -25.02 -19.66 -11.98
CA ARG A 639 -24.11 -19.71 -13.15
C ARG A 639 -22.72 -20.22 -12.78
N LEU A 640 -22.27 -20.03 -11.55
CA LEU A 640 -20.98 -20.51 -11.03
C LEU A 640 -20.92 -22.05 -10.89
N ILE A 641 -22.05 -22.70 -10.62
CA ILE A 641 -22.10 -24.13 -10.27
C ILE A 641 -21.33 -25.05 -11.23
N PRO A 642 -21.50 -24.99 -12.57
CA PRO A 642 -20.73 -25.86 -13.47
C PRO A 642 -19.22 -25.76 -13.28
N PHE A 643 -18.69 -24.57 -12.96
CA PHE A 643 -17.27 -24.38 -12.70
C PHE A 643 -16.86 -25.01 -11.37
N TRP A 644 -17.65 -24.82 -10.31
CA TRP A 644 -17.35 -25.45 -9.02
C TRP A 644 -17.50 -26.98 -9.05
N GLN A 645 -18.43 -27.51 -9.84
CA GLN A 645 -18.60 -28.96 -10.05
C GLN A 645 -17.38 -29.60 -10.71
N LEU A 646 -16.81 -28.95 -11.73
CA LEU A 646 -15.53 -29.37 -12.31
C LEU A 646 -14.44 -29.39 -11.24
N ASN A 647 -14.37 -28.35 -10.39
CA ASN A 647 -13.38 -28.31 -9.31
C ASN A 647 -13.56 -29.48 -8.34
N LEU A 648 -14.77 -29.72 -7.85
CA LEU A 648 -15.06 -30.82 -6.93
C LEU A 648 -14.69 -32.17 -7.54
N TYR A 649 -15.08 -32.41 -8.79
CA TYR A 649 -14.82 -33.69 -9.44
C TYR A 649 -13.32 -33.91 -9.65
N PHE A 650 -12.61 -33.00 -10.31
CA PHE A 650 -11.21 -33.24 -10.60
C PHE A 650 -10.31 -33.14 -9.35
N SER A 651 -10.54 -32.15 -8.49
CA SER A 651 -9.69 -31.99 -7.29
C SER A 651 -9.96 -33.01 -6.20
N ARG A 652 -11.21 -33.41 -5.98
CA ARG A 652 -11.59 -34.31 -4.86
C ARG A 652 -11.81 -35.74 -5.33
N VAL A 653 -12.55 -35.95 -6.42
CA VAL A 653 -12.89 -37.31 -6.92
C VAL A 653 -11.70 -37.94 -7.65
N LYS A 654 -11.07 -37.20 -8.56
CA LYS A 654 -9.86 -37.66 -9.29
C LYS A 654 -8.55 -37.40 -8.54
N ASN A 655 -8.62 -36.80 -7.35
CA ASN A 655 -7.47 -36.48 -6.50
C ASN A 655 -6.39 -35.65 -7.22
N ASP A 656 -6.81 -34.67 -8.02
CA ASP A 656 -5.93 -33.72 -8.69
C ASP A 656 -6.10 -32.30 -8.11
N PRO A 657 -5.49 -32.00 -6.94
CA PRO A 657 -5.64 -30.70 -6.28
C PRO A 657 -5.07 -29.53 -7.09
N THR A 658 -4.29 -29.80 -8.15
CA THR A 658 -3.68 -28.78 -9.00
C THR A 658 -4.48 -28.48 -10.26
N PHE A 659 -5.62 -29.15 -10.49
CA PHE A 659 -6.43 -29.03 -11.70
C PHE A 659 -6.72 -27.57 -12.07
N TYR A 660 -7.28 -26.78 -11.14
CA TYR A 660 -7.59 -25.38 -11.40
C TYR A 660 -6.35 -24.49 -11.56
N ALA A 661 -5.26 -24.76 -10.82
CA ALA A 661 -4.01 -24.01 -10.99
C ALA A 661 -3.45 -24.19 -12.42
N ARG A 662 -3.46 -25.42 -12.95
CA ARG A 662 -3.08 -25.67 -14.35
C ARG A 662 -4.08 -25.07 -15.33
N PHE A 663 -5.36 -25.06 -14.98
CA PHE A 663 -6.42 -24.44 -15.77
C PHE A 663 -6.19 -22.92 -15.93
N TYR A 664 -5.86 -22.21 -14.84
CA TYR A 664 -5.46 -20.81 -14.87
C TYR A 664 -4.23 -20.58 -15.75
N GLU A 665 -3.19 -21.42 -15.64
CA GLU A 665 -2.00 -21.29 -16.50
C GLU A 665 -2.35 -21.45 -17.99
N LYS A 666 -3.20 -22.42 -18.34
CA LYS A 666 -3.69 -22.59 -19.71
C LYS A 666 -4.45 -21.35 -20.18
N MET A 667 -5.34 -20.79 -19.38
CA MET A 667 -6.12 -19.60 -19.76
C MET A 667 -5.27 -18.34 -19.95
N ARG A 668 -4.20 -18.19 -19.17
CA ARG A 668 -3.25 -17.06 -19.29
C ARG A 668 -2.42 -17.10 -20.55
N THR A 669 -2.19 -18.28 -21.11
CA THR A 669 -1.31 -18.50 -22.27
C THR A 669 -2.04 -18.58 -23.60
N ILE A 670 -3.38 -18.57 -23.59
CA ILE A 670 -4.19 -18.57 -24.82
C ILE A 670 -3.97 -17.28 -25.62
N ASP A 671 -3.76 -17.43 -26.93
CA ASP A 671 -3.76 -16.31 -27.86
C ASP A 671 -5.15 -15.69 -27.94
N LEU A 672 -5.22 -14.36 -27.76
CA LEU A 672 -6.49 -13.66 -27.84
C LEU A 672 -6.97 -13.59 -29.29
N LYS A 673 -8.28 -13.74 -29.47
CA LYS A 673 -8.91 -13.55 -30.77
C LYS A 673 -8.64 -12.12 -31.28
N PRO A 674 -8.42 -11.92 -32.60
CA PRO A 674 -8.20 -10.59 -33.19
C PRO A 674 -9.34 -9.61 -32.92
N THR A 675 -10.55 -10.14 -32.69
CA THR A 675 -11.73 -9.38 -32.28
C THR A 675 -12.33 -10.04 -31.04
N LEU A 676 -12.71 -9.22 -30.05
CA LEU A 676 -13.37 -9.70 -28.84
C LEU A 676 -14.74 -10.32 -29.19
N LYS A 677 -14.89 -11.62 -28.91
CA LYS A 677 -16.13 -12.37 -29.13
C LYS A 677 -16.46 -13.18 -27.87
N ASP A 678 -17.22 -12.58 -26.97
CA ASP A 678 -17.48 -13.14 -25.64
C ASP A 678 -18.16 -14.53 -25.69
N GLY A 679 -19.12 -14.73 -26.61
CA GLY A 679 -19.80 -16.02 -26.74
C GLY A 679 -18.89 -17.13 -27.29
N GLU A 680 -17.92 -16.81 -28.16
CA GLU A 680 -16.91 -17.79 -28.58
C GLU A 680 -15.99 -18.18 -27.41
N TYR A 681 -15.57 -17.23 -26.56
CA TYR A 681 -14.79 -17.55 -25.35
C TYR A 681 -15.55 -18.48 -24.39
N GLN A 682 -16.86 -18.30 -24.23
CA GLN A 682 -17.72 -19.22 -23.46
C GLN A 682 -17.67 -20.64 -24.02
N VAL A 683 -17.77 -20.80 -25.34
CA VAL A 683 -17.74 -22.13 -25.98
C VAL A 683 -16.32 -22.71 -25.96
N ASP A 684 -15.29 -21.90 -26.19
CA ASP A 684 -13.87 -22.30 -26.14
C ASP A 684 -13.49 -22.88 -24.77
N PHE A 685 -14.08 -22.34 -23.69
CA PHE A 685 -13.91 -22.86 -22.34
C PHE A 685 -14.23 -24.36 -22.24
N THR A 686 -15.25 -24.83 -22.95
CA THR A 686 -15.68 -26.25 -22.91
C THR A 686 -14.63 -27.19 -23.51
N LYS A 687 -13.95 -26.75 -24.57
CA LYS A 687 -12.83 -27.46 -25.19
C LYS A 687 -11.63 -27.47 -24.27
N ILE A 688 -11.27 -26.32 -23.71
CA ILE A 688 -10.13 -26.19 -22.78
C ILE A 688 -10.36 -27.09 -21.56
N ALA A 689 -11.57 -27.10 -21.00
CA ALA A 689 -11.96 -28.00 -19.91
C ALA A 689 -11.81 -29.48 -20.31
N SER A 690 -12.25 -29.86 -21.50
CA SER A 690 -12.13 -31.24 -21.98
C SER A 690 -10.67 -31.67 -22.15
N GLU A 691 -9.85 -30.82 -22.79
CA GLU A 691 -8.41 -31.04 -22.97
C GLU A 691 -7.68 -31.20 -21.62
N MET A 692 -7.93 -30.27 -20.69
CA MET A 692 -7.27 -30.24 -19.39
C MET A 692 -7.70 -31.38 -18.47
N ALA A 693 -8.95 -31.83 -18.61
CA ALA A 693 -9.48 -32.98 -17.90
C ALA A 693 -9.04 -34.32 -18.49
N GLY A 694 -8.59 -34.35 -19.75
CA GLY A 694 -8.40 -35.59 -20.49
C GLY A 694 -9.70 -36.38 -20.68
N MET A 695 -10.84 -35.68 -20.71
CA MET A 695 -12.18 -36.27 -20.79
C MET A 695 -13.05 -35.47 -21.76
N ASN A 696 -13.92 -36.15 -22.50
CA ASN A 696 -14.93 -35.47 -23.31
C ASN A 696 -16.07 -35.00 -22.40
N LEU A 697 -16.16 -33.69 -22.18
CA LEU A 697 -17.13 -33.05 -21.29
C LEU A 697 -18.33 -32.45 -22.04
N ILE A 698 -18.54 -32.81 -23.32
CA ILE A 698 -19.65 -32.26 -24.12
C ILE A 698 -20.99 -32.46 -23.40
N SER A 699 -21.29 -33.69 -22.96
CA SER A 699 -22.56 -34.03 -22.30
C SER A 699 -22.80 -33.22 -21.02
N PHE A 700 -21.75 -32.90 -20.27
CA PHE A 700 -21.84 -32.05 -19.08
C PHE A 700 -22.15 -30.59 -19.43
N PHE A 701 -21.44 -30.01 -20.40
CA PHE A 701 -21.64 -28.61 -20.79
C PHE A 701 -22.95 -28.38 -21.55
N GLU A 702 -23.50 -29.41 -22.20
CA GLU A 702 -24.86 -29.39 -22.75
C GLU A 702 -25.91 -29.15 -21.67
N LYS A 703 -25.82 -29.85 -20.53
CA LYS A 703 -26.75 -29.68 -19.40
C LYS A 703 -26.73 -28.28 -18.80
N TRP A 704 -25.60 -27.58 -18.89
CA TRP A 704 -25.43 -26.23 -18.35
C TRP A 704 -25.56 -25.12 -19.40
N GLY A 705 -26.05 -25.45 -20.60
CA GLY A 705 -26.44 -24.46 -21.60
C GLY A 705 -25.28 -23.74 -22.30
N PHE A 706 -24.06 -24.28 -22.25
CA PHE A 706 -22.90 -23.62 -22.90
C PHE A 706 -22.98 -23.66 -24.43
N TYR A 707 -23.65 -24.68 -24.97
CA TYR A 707 -23.80 -24.93 -26.40
C TYR A 707 -25.15 -24.45 -26.97
N LYS A 708 -25.94 -23.73 -26.18
CA LYS A 708 -27.22 -23.18 -26.65
C LYS A 708 -26.96 -21.91 -27.46
N PRO A 709 -27.47 -21.81 -28.70
CA PRO A 709 -27.39 -20.58 -29.46
C PRO A 709 -28.05 -19.42 -28.70
N VAL A 710 -27.39 -18.26 -28.70
CA VAL A 710 -27.88 -17.05 -28.05
C VAL A 710 -27.29 -15.83 -28.75
N ASP A 711 -28.05 -14.75 -28.82
CA ASP A 711 -27.56 -13.46 -29.29
C ASP A 711 -28.16 -12.34 -28.43
N LYS A 712 -27.40 -11.86 -27.43
CA LYS A 712 -27.93 -10.95 -26.41
C LYS A 712 -26.93 -9.87 -26.01
N SER A 713 -27.46 -8.67 -25.78
CA SER A 713 -26.70 -7.58 -25.15
C SER A 713 -26.64 -7.79 -23.64
N ILE A 714 -25.43 -7.90 -23.10
CA ILE A 714 -25.16 -8.13 -21.69
C ILE A 714 -24.54 -6.85 -21.09
N LYS A 715 -25.10 -6.40 -19.96
CA LYS A 715 -24.57 -5.29 -19.16
C LYS A 715 -23.88 -5.84 -17.91
N ASP A 716 -22.56 -5.75 -17.87
CA ASP A 716 -21.69 -6.20 -16.78
C ASP A 716 -20.42 -5.34 -16.76
N TYR A 717 -20.48 -4.21 -16.05
CA TYR A 717 -19.46 -3.12 -16.04
C TYR A 717 -19.10 -2.50 -17.41
N ALA A 718 -19.63 -3.07 -18.49
CA ALA A 718 -19.68 -2.61 -19.86
C ALA A 718 -20.94 -3.19 -20.50
N THR A 719 -21.34 -2.67 -21.67
CA THR A 719 -22.40 -3.28 -22.48
C THR A 719 -21.75 -3.90 -23.71
N ARG A 720 -21.82 -5.23 -23.86
CA ARG A 720 -21.29 -5.95 -25.03
C ARG A 720 -22.28 -7.01 -25.51
N GLN A 721 -22.19 -7.34 -26.80
CA GLN A 721 -22.98 -8.43 -27.39
C GLN A 721 -22.32 -9.78 -27.08
N LEU A 722 -23.08 -10.72 -26.55
CA LEU A 722 -22.70 -12.13 -26.39
C LEU A 722 -23.48 -12.94 -27.42
N THR A 723 -22.75 -13.49 -28.40
CA THR A 723 -23.31 -14.30 -29.48
C THR A 723 -22.68 -15.69 -29.51
N VAL A 724 -23.50 -16.73 -29.38
CA VAL A 724 -23.13 -18.14 -29.60
C VAL A 724 -23.96 -18.63 -30.78
N THR A 725 -23.29 -19.09 -31.85
CA THR A 725 -23.97 -19.64 -33.03
C THR A 725 -23.91 -21.16 -33.01
N GLN A 726 -24.90 -21.82 -33.63
CA GLN A 726 -24.89 -23.28 -33.77
C GLN A 726 -23.67 -23.77 -34.56
N GLU A 727 -23.26 -23.03 -35.61
CA GLU A 727 -22.08 -23.34 -36.40
C GLU A 727 -20.80 -23.40 -35.56
N TYR A 728 -20.58 -22.42 -34.69
CA TYR A 728 -19.39 -22.39 -33.83
C TYR A 728 -19.43 -23.51 -32.78
N VAL A 729 -20.62 -23.79 -32.23
CA VAL A 729 -20.83 -24.92 -31.32
C VAL A 729 -20.48 -26.25 -31.99
N ASP A 730 -20.96 -26.48 -33.21
CA ASP A 730 -20.72 -27.72 -33.95
C ASP A 730 -19.24 -27.88 -34.31
N GLN A 731 -18.58 -26.76 -34.65
CA GLN A 731 -17.13 -26.73 -34.83
C GLN A 731 -16.40 -27.19 -33.56
N ILE A 732 -16.70 -26.59 -32.41
CA ILE A 732 -16.01 -26.94 -31.15
C ILE A 732 -16.30 -28.38 -30.71
N ARG A 733 -17.53 -28.88 -30.88
CA ARG A 733 -17.86 -30.29 -30.64
C ARG A 733 -17.03 -31.22 -31.52
N LYS A 734 -16.90 -30.91 -32.81
CA LYS A 734 -16.06 -31.68 -33.73
C LYS A 734 -14.60 -31.69 -33.29
N GLU A 735 -14.06 -30.53 -32.91
CA GLU A 735 -12.69 -30.42 -32.40
C GLU A 735 -12.48 -31.27 -31.14
N ILE A 736 -13.40 -31.24 -30.17
CA ILE A 736 -13.33 -32.07 -28.96
C ILE A 736 -13.40 -33.57 -29.32
N ASN A 737 -14.30 -33.97 -30.21
CA ASN A 737 -14.44 -35.38 -30.60
C ASN A 737 -13.20 -35.93 -31.33
N VAL A 738 -12.51 -35.10 -32.11
CA VAL A 738 -11.25 -35.48 -32.79
C VAL A 738 -10.12 -35.78 -31.80
N LEU A 739 -10.17 -35.23 -30.57
CA LEU A 739 -9.19 -35.54 -29.53
C LEU A 739 -9.26 -37.00 -29.04
N GLY A 740 -10.35 -37.73 -29.32
CA GLY A 740 -10.51 -39.12 -28.92
C GLY A 740 -10.58 -39.34 -27.40
N LEU A 741 -11.00 -38.32 -26.65
CA LEU A 741 -11.08 -38.36 -25.18
C LEU A 741 -12.22 -39.29 -24.71
N PRO A 742 -12.03 -40.03 -23.61
CA PRO A 742 -13.09 -40.86 -23.04
C PRO A 742 -14.28 -39.99 -22.60
N PRO A 743 -15.53 -40.40 -22.86
CA PRO A 743 -16.71 -39.65 -22.43
C PRO A 743 -16.83 -39.68 -20.91
N ILE A 744 -17.27 -38.55 -20.34
CA ILE A 744 -17.71 -38.53 -18.93
C ILE A 744 -18.99 -39.36 -18.79
N THR A 745 -18.93 -40.40 -17.95
CA THR A 745 -20.06 -41.30 -17.65
C THR A 745 -20.77 -40.91 -16.36
N ASP A 746 -20.04 -40.34 -15.40
CA ASP A 746 -20.57 -39.90 -14.11
C ASP A 746 -21.50 -38.68 -14.30
N LYS A 747 -22.58 -38.62 -13.52
CA LYS A 747 -23.54 -37.51 -13.49
C LYS A 747 -23.05 -36.33 -12.68
N ILE A 748 -21.89 -35.79 -13.08
CA ILE A 748 -21.22 -34.71 -12.37
C ILE A 748 -22.03 -33.40 -12.39
N GLU A 749 -23.07 -33.29 -13.22
CA GLU A 749 -24.06 -32.21 -13.12
C GLU A 749 -24.82 -32.18 -11.78
N TYR A 750 -24.73 -33.26 -10.98
CA TYR A 750 -25.30 -33.37 -9.63
C TYR A 750 -24.26 -33.40 -8.51
N ILE A 751 -22.96 -33.27 -8.80
CA ILE A 751 -21.95 -33.21 -7.73
C ILE A 751 -22.09 -31.93 -6.90
N CYS A 752 -21.95 -32.05 -5.59
CA CYS A 752 -21.94 -30.96 -4.63
C CYS A 752 -21.00 -31.27 -3.45
N ASP A 753 -20.81 -30.31 -2.56
CA ASP A 753 -19.84 -30.39 -1.45
C ASP A 753 -20.14 -31.54 -0.48
N SER A 754 -21.40 -31.95 -0.36
CA SER A 754 -21.86 -33.00 0.55
C SER A 754 -21.92 -34.40 -0.05
N ASN A 755 -21.81 -34.55 -1.39
CA ASN A 755 -22.00 -35.83 -2.07
C ASN A 755 -20.80 -36.30 -2.91
N TRP A 756 -19.72 -35.51 -3.03
CA TRP A 756 -18.58 -35.83 -3.91
C TRP A 756 -17.93 -37.19 -3.60
N THR A 757 -17.98 -37.65 -2.34
CA THR A 757 -17.46 -38.96 -1.96
C THR A 757 -18.20 -40.11 -2.63
N TYR A 758 -19.48 -39.95 -2.97
CA TYR A 758 -20.25 -40.99 -3.66
C TYR A 758 -19.75 -41.22 -5.09
N PHE A 759 -19.23 -40.18 -5.74
CA PHE A 759 -18.56 -40.27 -7.04
C PHE A 759 -17.20 -40.94 -6.93
N ARG A 760 -16.41 -40.62 -5.89
CA ARG A 760 -15.10 -41.26 -5.64
C ARG A 760 -15.26 -42.75 -5.35
N ASP A 761 -16.21 -43.08 -4.49
CA ASP A 761 -16.42 -44.44 -4.00
C ASP A 761 -17.30 -45.28 -4.94
N GLN A 762 -17.81 -44.66 -6.02
CA GLN A 762 -18.73 -45.30 -6.98
C GLN A 762 -19.93 -45.97 -6.29
N SER A 763 -20.48 -45.26 -5.30
CA SER A 763 -21.48 -45.80 -4.38
C SER A 763 -22.84 -45.96 -5.05
N SER A 764 -23.42 -47.16 -4.98
CA SER A 764 -24.83 -47.39 -5.37
C SER A 764 -25.80 -46.84 -4.32
N VAL A 765 -26.98 -46.41 -4.77
CA VAL A 765 -28.07 -45.93 -3.89
C VAL A 765 -28.53 -47.05 -2.96
N ILE A 766 -28.63 -46.72 -1.67
CA ILE A 766 -29.26 -47.58 -0.67
C ILE A 766 -30.65 -47.03 -0.38
N LYS A 767 -31.67 -47.85 -0.64
CA LYS A 767 -33.08 -47.47 -0.48
C LYS A 767 -33.43 -47.25 1.00
N GLY A 768 -34.11 -46.15 1.28
CA GLY A 768 -34.75 -45.86 2.56
C GLY A 768 -36.28 -45.83 2.45
N THR A 769 -36.92 -45.12 3.36
CA THR A 769 -38.36 -44.82 3.31
C THR A 769 -38.59 -43.40 2.83
N ALA A 770 -39.77 -43.13 2.28
CA ALA A 770 -40.18 -41.79 1.86
C ALA A 770 -41.63 -41.55 2.23
N THR A 771 -41.97 -40.27 2.43
CA THR A 771 -43.34 -39.82 2.57
C THR A 771 -43.58 -38.65 1.64
N ARG A 772 -44.79 -38.55 1.11
CA ARG A 772 -45.21 -37.43 0.26
C ARG A 772 -46.48 -36.79 0.80
N ARG A 773 -46.47 -35.47 0.92
CA ARG A 773 -47.64 -34.66 1.30
C ARG A 773 -47.81 -33.54 0.28
N GLY A 774 -48.77 -33.71 -0.63
CA GLY A 774 -48.92 -32.79 -1.76
C GLY A 774 -47.68 -32.78 -2.65
N THR A 775 -47.02 -31.62 -2.75
CA THR A 775 -45.77 -31.42 -3.50
C THR A 775 -44.51 -31.59 -2.65
N THR A 776 -44.65 -31.79 -1.34
CA THR A 776 -43.51 -32.02 -0.44
C THR A 776 -43.17 -33.50 -0.39
N VAL A 777 -41.89 -33.82 -0.57
CA VAL A 777 -41.32 -35.17 -0.43
C VAL A 777 -40.25 -35.15 0.65
N THR A 778 -40.29 -36.13 1.56
CA THR A 778 -39.27 -36.32 2.59
C THR A 778 -38.81 -37.77 2.58
N THR A 779 -37.50 -37.98 2.47
CA THR A 779 -36.85 -39.30 2.48
C THR A 779 -36.06 -39.49 3.77
N ILE A 780 -36.08 -40.72 4.31
CA ILE A 780 -35.40 -41.10 5.55
C ILE A 780 -34.61 -42.38 5.30
N GLY A 781 -33.33 -42.37 5.66
CA GLY A 781 -32.47 -43.55 5.55
C GLY A 781 -31.96 -43.88 4.14
N TYR A 782 -32.35 -43.11 3.12
CA TYR A 782 -31.69 -43.17 1.81
C TYR A 782 -30.22 -42.76 1.95
N LYS A 783 -29.31 -43.51 1.31
CA LYS A 783 -27.87 -43.21 1.28
C LYS A 783 -27.32 -43.23 -0.14
N ASN A 784 -26.20 -42.53 -0.34
CA ASN A 784 -25.46 -42.47 -1.61
C ASN A 784 -26.27 -41.88 -2.78
N VAL A 785 -27.25 -41.03 -2.47
CA VAL A 785 -28.07 -40.33 -3.46
C VAL A 785 -27.35 -39.04 -3.85
N VAL A 786 -27.07 -38.84 -5.15
CA VAL A 786 -26.45 -37.60 -5.64
C VAL A 786 -27.50 -36.54 -5.95
N ALA A 787 -28.68 -36.94 -6.41
CA ALA A 787 -29.85 -36.10 -6.58
C ALA A 787 -31.14 -36.91 -6.49
N TYR A 788 -32.25 -36.26 -6.18
CA TYR A 788 -33.58 -36.75 -6.48
C TYR A 788 -34.12 -36.01 -7.70
N GLU A 789 -34.57 -36.76 -8.71
CA GLU A 789 -35.26 -36.24 -9.89
C GLU A 789 -36.77 -36.49 -9.74
N VAL A 790 -37.59 -35.48 -10.01
CA VAL A 790 -39.06 -35.56 -10.00
C VAL A 790 -39.58 -35.46 -11.42
N TYR A 791 -40.32 -36.47 -11.83
CA TYR A 791 -40.97 -36.54 -13.13
C TYR A 791 -42.46 -36.33 -13.02
N SER A 792 -43.06 -35.67 -14.00
CA SER A 792 -44.51 -35.58 -14.20
C SER A 792 -44.81 -35.95 -15.64
N ASN A 793 -45.60 -37.00 -15.87
CA ASN A 793 -45.88 -37.51 -17.22
C ASN A 793 -44.61 -37.76 -18.08
N ASN A 794 -43.55 -38.28 -17.47
CA ASN A 794 -42.22 -38.52 -18.06
C ASN A 794 -41.35 -37.28 -18.32
N ASP A 795 -41.83 -36.07 -18.04
CA ASP A 795 -41.00 -34.87 -18.11
C ASP A 795 -40.31 -34.63 -16.76
N LEU A 796 -38.99 -34.38 -16.79
CA LEU A 796 -38.24 -33.96 -15.61
C LEU A 796 -38.69 -32.53 -15.24
N ILE A 797 -39.33 -32.37 -14.10
CA ILE A 797 -39.87 -31.08 -13.66
C ILE A 797 -39.13 -30.50 -12.46
N TYR A 798 -38.38 -31.31 -11.71
CA TYR A 798 -37.65 -30.84 -10.54
C TYR A 798 -36.44 -31.70 -10.23
N ALA A 799 -35.38 -31.11 -9.69
CA ALA A 799 -34.27 -31.85 -9.10
C ALA A 799 -33.74 -31.18 -7.82
N THR A 800 -33.16 -31.98 -6.93
CA THR A 800 -32.64 -31.54 -5.63
C THR A 800 -31.54 -32.46 -5.10
N ASN A 801 -30.58 -31.89 -4.38
CA ASN A 801 -29.57 -32.64 -3.63
C ASN A 801 -29.95 -32.87 -2.16
N LYS A 802 -31.19 -32.59 -1.74
CA LYS A 802 -31.64 -32.71 -0.35
C LYS A 802 -32.70 -33.78 -0.16
N ASN A 803 -32.73 -34.36 1.03
CA ASN A 803 -33.68 -35.42 1.40
C ASN A 803 -35.10 -34.92 1.68
N SER A 804 -35.30 -33.61 1.85
CA SER A 804 -36.62 -33.00 2.03
C SER A 804 -36.74 -31.79 1.12
N PHE A 805 -37.77 -31.75 0.28
CA PHE A 805 -37.95 -30.71 -0.73
C PHE A 805 -39.42 -30.58 -1.13
N ASP A 806 -39.74 -29.44 -1.73
CA ASP A 806 -41.03 -29.16 -2.34
C ASP A 806 -40.82 -28.83 -3.82
N PHE A 807 -41.39 -29.64 -4.72
CA PHE A 807 -41.23 -29.44 -6.16
C PHE A 807 -42.19 -28.38 -6.74
N LYS A 808 -43.04 -27.77 -5.91
CA LYS A 808 -43.83 -26.53 -6.16
C LYS A 808 -44.68 -26.54 -7.43
N ASN A 809 -45.08 -27.73 -7.90
CA ASN A 809 -45.93 -27.89 -9.06
C ASN A 809 -47.20 -28.66 -8.68
N THR A 810 -48.22 -27.94 -8.21
CA THR A 810 -49.50 -28.54 -7.80
C THR A 810 -50.29 -29.13 -8.98
N ALA A 811 -49.95 -28.75 -10.21
CA ALA A 811 -50.56 -29.28 -11.43
C ALA A 811 -49.89 -30.58 -11.92
N ALA A 812 -48.79 -31.02 -11.29
CA ALA A 812 -48.08 -32.23 -11.68
C ALA A 812 -48.93 -33.49 -11.47
N THR A 813 -49.01 -34.34 -12.50
CA THR A 813 -49.77 -35.60 -12.49
C THR A 813 -48.84 -36.77 -12.83
N ASN A 814 -49.20 -37.99 -12.39
CA ASN A 814 -48.36 -39.18 -12.54
C ASN A 814 -46.91 -38.95 -12.05
N VAL A 815 -46.79 -38.38 -10.85
CA VAL A 815 -45.49 -37.96 -10.32
C VAL A 815 -44.69 -39.17 -9.87
N ILE A 816 -43.48 -39.33 -10.44
CA ILE A 816 -42.50 -40.35 -10.08
C ILE A 816 -41.25 -39.65 -9.56
N VAL A 817 -40.67 -40.16 -8.47
CA VAL A 817 -39.42 -39.64 -7.92
C VAL A 817 -38.35 -40.70 -8.02
N TYR A 818 -37.19 -40.36 -8.58
CA TYR A 818 -36.02 -41.25 -8.64
C TYR A 818 -34.90 -40.71 -7.76
N ALA A 819 -34.35 -41.58 -6.92
CA ALA A 819 -33.05 -41.38 -6.29
C ALA A 819 -31.95 -41.78 -7.30
N ILE A 820 -31.06 -40.84 -7.59
CA ILE A 820 -30.03 -40.97 -8.63
C ILE A 820 -28.69 -41.34 -7.98
N ALA A 821 -28.03 -42.38 -8.50
CA ALA A 821 -26.66 -42.75 -8.16
C ALA A 821 -25.63 -41.93 -8.96
N TYR A 822 -24.35 -42.03 -8.61
CA TYR A 822 -23.26 -41.26 -9.25
C TYR A 822 -23.16 -41.46 -10.78
N ASP A 823 -23.53 -42.62 -11.29
CA ASP A 823 -23.51 -43.01 -12.71
C ASP A 823 -24.84 -42.73 -13.44
N GLY A 824 -25.84 -42.23 -12.72
CA GLY A 824 -27.19 -41.99 -13.25
C GLY A 824 -28.15 -43.17 -13.10
N THR A 825 -27.73 -44.26 -12.46
CA THR A 825 -28.64 -45.37 -12.12
C THR A 825 -29.79 -44.85 -11.26
N ARG A 826 -31.02 -45.17 -11.67
CA ARG A 826 -32.26 -44.69 -11.03
C ARG A 826 -32.82 -45.74 -10.08
N THR A 827 -33.12 -45.32 -8.85
CA THR A 827 -33.90 -46.10 -7.89
C THR A 827 -35.21 -45.38 -7.62
N GLU A 828 -36.35 -46.00 -7.94
CA GLU A 828 -37.66 -45.39 -7.70
C GLU A 828 -37.95 -45.24 -6.19
N VAL A 829 -38.34 -44.01 -5.82
CA VAL A 829 -38.73 -43.64 -4.46
C VAL A 829 -40.22 -43.92 -4.29
N THR A 830 -40.54 -44.89 -3.43
CA THR A 830 -41.90 -45.31 -3.11
C THR A 830 -42.41 -44.60 -1.85
N PHE A 831 -43.60 -43.98 -1.94
CA PHE A 831 -44.25 -43.21 -0.86
C PHE A 831 -45.61 -43.78 -0.45
#